data_AF-Q3KF83-F1
#
_entry.id   AF-Q3KF83-F1
#
_cell.length_a   1.000
_cell.length_b   1.000
_cell.length_c   1.000
_cell.angle_alpha   90.00
_cell.angle_beta   90.00
_cell.angle_gamma   90.00
#
_symmetry.space_group_name_H-M   'P 1'
#
loop_
_entity.id
_entity.type
_entity.pdbx_description
1 polymer ?
#
loop_
_entity_poly.entity_id
_entity_poly.type
_entity_poly.pdbx_seq_one_letter_code
_entity_poly.pdbx_strand_id
1 'polypeptide(L)'
;MSQYLLSFARQNLEGRTDAYLVLLWCMYQANQSKGRYSDHIKSHITTASDQLLGRNYQRVAARFKKVLDKRPELDRIPPSGLGALDYLRVKNFRGFGEFGADDKGTFIRFSKLKNIFYAPNGGGKSSLCEAIEICTTGDIKEAARRKTKVKQYIARGETKPQLALLGTNKLKITPSISWSSCFIDRNRLQEFSLLGSKDTGSGESDVLATLFGLEELQEVISRFVRPESFTLKTFMRADQAEALLNLERARTELGQQRRKHRADLQVAISETCQLLGLRSDQDFEIRPKVQRLRKKIDMHIRGAERLRAAKAPVVIPVKRVARTSAIAKRLLNRRTQIETLFLQRASEVNYRAVFEALEAMEQQSEQTCPACLTPLDQVTVNPFERARDQIKALGALEALKQSKLRNDAQVVLWASRIATGISSVKGNTYADVPCSLAMDALEAVLAEFHTATDRSTVAASVLNAFIALCADSTAQIEAYLLACERKRREVDQAEVQAARLNELIEHLKKVDESLKRQFDIKTRAETEFKNANNRMLALMGQRTVLLNDSVDNSHFNQLLKDLEVEYRTLYGDLLDYKLELEKARITGIEAKAAEYYRAINNHDDDHEQIETLNFEKLSESYRIKINNVDGSLLDAFAVLSEGHLRALGLSILLAMAEKNNFPLIVFDDVVNAIDTDHRSNIIDLFFNDTYLRRIQMVVTTHDRLFWERFCIIADRHPQCDQHANHVLSYTNKGIVVIDHAGGFQKKVHMALSVFDVRQALLYCRIWFESMVLEFCIENGVQVTANFNKSQLKKSMYLQVSLEHTFKLVEPFIDYDLSYFNFIKNDLVNWGGQNQEHHAFDEESLNFVHSKTSGEVSRIYDAIRFLECQLFMDKKKESGERYLAEVNEKVEKGRRKLAGLARAPEEVQKEHQAGLKALEKRALELTHELQFIERCVVSMADRERAGELPAELPPA
;
A
#
# COMPACT_ATOMS: atom_id res chain seq x y z
N MET A 1 14.12 -12.71 10.32
CA MET A 1 14.13 -13.94 9.51
C MET A 1 14.72 -15.04 10.36
N SER A 2 14.13 -16.23 10.31
CA SER A 2 14.67 -17.41 10.99
C SER A 2 16.05 -17.76 10.44
N GLN A 3 16.81 -18.53 11.23
CA GLN A 3 18.16 -18.93 10.85
C GLN A 3 18.18 -19.82 9.60
N TYR A 4 17.17 -20.68 9.42
CA TYR A 4 16.99 -21.48 8.22
C TYR A 4 16.81 -20.62 6.96
N LEU A 5 16.02 -19.55 7.04
CA LEU A 5 15.84 -18.60 5.92
C LEU A 5 17.09 -17.77 5.65
N LEU A 6 17.84 -17.40 6.69
CA LEU A 6 19.12 -16.71 6.52
C LEU A 6 20.16 -17.61 5.86
N SER A 7 20.20 -18.90 6.21
CA SER A 7 21.05 -19.89 5.55
C SER A 7 20.60 -20.15 4.10
N PHE A 8 19.29 -20.24 3.85
CA PHE A 8 18.73 -20.31 2.50
C PHE A 8 19.12 -19.10 1.65
N ALA A 9 18.89 -17.88 2.17
CA ALA A 9 19.26 -16.65 1.48
C ALA A 9 20.77 -16.59 1.21
N ARG A 10 21.62 -16.95 2.18
CA ARG A 10 23.09 -16.97 1.99
C ARG A 10 23.52 -17.75 0.76
N GLN A 11 22.82 -18.83 0.43
CA GLN A 11 23.13 -19.71 -0.71
C GLN A 11 22.52 -19.23 -2.03
N ASN A 12 21.49 -18.40 -1.96
CA ASN A 12 20.69 -17.97 -3.11
C ASN A 12 20.80 -16.45 -3.41
N LEU A 13 21.85 -15.79 -2.93
CA LEU A 13 22.11 -14.36 -3.18
C LEU A 13 23.13 -14.10 -4.31
N GLU A 14 23.81 -15.13 -4.82
CA GLU A 14 24.79 -15.01 -5.92
C GLU A 14 24.28 -15.66 -7.19
N GLY A 15 24.59 -15.05 -8.34
CA GLY A 15 24.24 -15.59 -9.66
C GLY A 15 22.75 -15.62 -9.98
N ARG A 16 21.89 -14.97 -9.17
CA ARG A 16 20.45 -14.89 -9.36
C ARG A 16 20.03 -13.62 -10.08
N THR A 17 18.90 -13.66 -10.78
CA THR A 17 18.31 -12.53 -11.51
C THR A 17 17.80 -11.45 -10.55
N ASP A 18 17.64 -10.21 -11.04
CA ASP A 18 17.13 -9.10 -10.22
C ASP A 18 15.72 -9.38 -9.69
N ALA A 19 14.87 -10.03 -10.49
CA ALA A 19 13.53 -10.45 -10.07
C ALA A 19 13.59 -11.43 -8.87
N TYR A 20 14.47 -12.42 -8.89
CA TYR A 20 14.66 -13.33 -7.75
C TYR A 20 15.12 -12.59 -6.49
N LEU A 21 16.07 -11.65 -6.64
CA LEU A 21 16.59 -10.85 -5.52
C LEU A 21 15.54 -9.89 -4.96
N VAL A 22 14.66 -9.34 -5.80
CA VAL A 22 13.50 -8.55 -5.37
C VAL A 22 12.56 -9.39 -4.50
N LEU A 23 12.30 -10.65 -4.88
CA LEU A 23 11.45 -11.54 -4.09
C LEU A 23 12.06 -11.85 -2.72
N LEU A 24 13.36 -12.16 -2.65
CA LEU A 24 14.08 -12.34 -1.38
C LEU A 24 14.04 -11.07 -0.52
N TRP A 25 14.16 -9.89 -1.14
CA TRP A 25 14.03 -8.62 -0.44
C TRP A 25 12.61 -8.41 0.14
N CYS A 26 11.58 -8.72 -0.65
CA CYS A 26 10.19 -8.67 -0.20
C CYS A 26 9.94 -9.64 0.97
N MET A 27 10.49 -10.86 0.92
CA MET A 27 10.42 -11.81 2.03
C MET A 27 11.08 -11.24 3.30
N TYR A 28 12.26 -10.64 3.17
CA TYR A 28 12.97 -10.03 4.30
C TYR A 28 12.14 -8.93 4.97
N GLN A 29 11.55 -8.03 4.18
CA GLN A 29 10.71 -6.95 4.70
C GLN A 29 9.42 -7.48 5.34
N ALA A 30 8.80 -8.50 4.73
CA ALA A 30 7.55 -9.09 5.20
C ALA A 30 7.72 -9.98 6.45
N ASN A 31 8.95 -10.39 6.81
CA ASN A 31 9.18 -11.28 7.94
C ASN A 31 8.81 -10.65 9.30
N GLN A 32 8.49 -9.35 9.37
CA GLN A 32 8.00 -8.69 10.59
C GLN A 32 6.47 -8.52 10.62
N SER A 33 5.77 -8.80 9.51
CA SER A 33 4.33 -8.61 9.36
C SER A 33 3.59 -9.94 9.19
N LYS A 34 2.35 -10.02 9.69
CA LYS A 34 1.45 -11.16 9.47
C LYS A 34 0.79 -11.04 8.09
N GLY A 35 0.65 -12.14 7.34
CA GLY A 35 -0.01 -12.17 6.02
C GLY A 35 0.70 -13.06 4.99
N ARG A 36 0.10 -13.28 3.81
CA ARG A 36 0.75 -14.07 2.74
C ARG A 36 1.87 -13.27 2.08
N TYR A 37 2.96 -13.93 1.68
CA TYR A 37 4.05 -13.26 0.96
C TYR A 37 3.59 -12.69 -0.39
N SER A 38 2.61 -13.34 -1.04
CA SER A 38 1.98 -12.83 -2.26
C SER A 38 1.43 -11.42 -2.09
N ASP A 39 0.80 -11.13 -0.95
CA ASP A 39 0.13 -9.85 -0.70
C ASP A 39 1.15 -8.77 -0.40
N HIS A 40 2.22 -9.12 0.31
CA HIS A 40 3.35 -8.23 0.55
C HIS A 40 4.10 -7.89 -0.73
N ILE A 41 4.35 -8.87 -1.61
CA ILE A 41 4.97 -8.63 -2.91
C ILE A 41 4.10 -7.68 -3.75
N LYS A 42 2.78 -7.96 -3.83
CA LYS A 42 1.82 -7.10 -4.54
C LYS A 42 1.78 -5.69 -3.94
N SER A 43 1.77 -5.56 -2.62
CA SER A 43 1.81 -4.26 -1.93
C SER A 43 3.10 -3.50 -2.22
N HIS A 44 4.25 -4.19 -2.26
CA HIS A 44 5.54 -3.57 -2.59
C HIS A 44 5.57 -3.09 -4.05
N ILE A 45 5.01 -3.87 -4.98
CA ILE A 45 4.84 -3.48 -6.38
C ILE A 45 3.99 -2.22 -6.50
N THR A 46 2.90 -2.10 -5.74
CA THR A 46 2.02 -0.92 -5.77
C THR A 46 2.66 0.32 -5.13
N THR A 47 3.33 0.16 -3.99
CA THR A 47 3.82 1.29 -3.18
C THR A 47 5.19 1.82 -3.63
N ALA A 48 6.02 0.97 -4.24
CA ALA A 48 7.40 1.28 -4.58
C ALA A 48 7.73 1.02 -6.06
N SER A 49 6.73 1.14 -6.96
CA SER A 49 6.87 0.81 -8.39
C SER A 49 8.05 1.51 -9.07
N ASP A 50 8.29 2.78 -8.79
CA ASP A 50 9.40 3.54 -9.39
C ASP A 50 10.77 3.22 -8.75
N GLN A 51 10.78 2.76 -7.50
CA GLN A 51 12.01 2.33 -6.82
C GLN A 51 12.47 0.95 -7.29
N LEU A 52 11.56 0.09 -7.77
CA LEU A 52 11.87 -1.25 -8.27
C LEU A 52 12.80 -1.20 -9.50
N LEU A 53 12.64 -0.22 -10.39
CA LEU A 53 13.52 -0.04 -11.56
C LEU A 53 14.83 0.68 -11.24
N GLY A 54 14.84 1.56 -10.24
CA GLY A 54 16.01 2.40 -9.91
C GLY A 54 17.00 1.77 -8.93
N ARG A 55 16.66 0.66 -8.27
CA ARG A 55 17.47 0.06 -7.21
C ARG A 55 18.33 -1.09 -7.73
N ASN A 56 19.63 -1.02 -7.46
CA ASN A 56 20.56 -2.10 -7.85
C ASN A 56 20.49 -3.25 -6.82
N TYR A 57 19.63 -4.24 -7.09
CA TYR A 57 19.42 -5.39 -6.21
C TYR A 57 20.65 -6.29 -6.09
N GLN A 58 21.46 -6.41 -7.15
CA GLN A 58 22.75 -7.12 -7.10
C GLN A 58 23.68 -6.55 -6.03
N ARG A 59 23.80 -5.21 -5.94
CA ARG A 59 24.62 -4.55 -4.94
C ARG A 59 24.09 -4.74 -3.52
N VAL A 60 22.76 -4.75 -3.35
CA VAL A 60 22.12 -5.05 -2.06
C VAL A 60 22.39 -6.49 -1.65
N ALA A 61 22.23 -7.45 -2.57
CA ALA A 61 22.49 -8.85 -2.34
C ALA A 61 23.94 -9.11 -1.94
N ALA A 62 24.91 -8.53 -2.65
CA ALA A 62 26.34 -8.66 -2.32
C ALA A 62 26.68 -8.10 -0.93
N ARG A 63 26.07 -6.97 -0.53
CA ARG A 63 26.24 -6.42 0.82
C ARG A 63 25.63 -7.33 1.87
N PHE A 64 24.42 -7.83 1.63
CA PHE A 64 23.73 -8.71 2.56
C PHE A 64 24.48 -10.05 2.71
N LYS A 65 24.96 -10.64 1.62
CA LYS A 65 25.78 -11.85 1.63
C LYS A 65 27.06 -11.67 2.47
N LYS A 66 27.79 -10.56 2.31
CA LYS A 66 28.96 -10.25 3.17
C LYS A 66 28.65 -10.20 4.66
N VAL A 67 27.42 -9.86 5.04
CA VAL A 67 26.98 -9.90 6.45
C VAL A 67 26.68 -11.34 6.88
N LEU A 68 26.05 -12.13 6.03
CA LEU A 68 25.72 -13.53 6.31
C LEU A 68 26.95 -14.44 6.34
N ASP A 69 27.93 -14.22 5.47
CA ASP A 69 29.20 -14.99 5.46
C ASP A 69 30.05 -14.77 6.71
N LYS A 70 29.82 -13.67 7.45
CA LYS A 70 30.48 -13.41 8.74
C LYS A 70 29.79 -14.10 9.92
N ARG A 71 28.72 -14.86 9.68
CA ARG A 71 27.95 -15.56 10.72
C ARG A 71 28.20 -17.07 10.63
N PRO A 72 29.20 -17.61 11.37
CA PRO A 72 29.52 -19.04 11.34
C PRO A 72 28.37 -19.91 11.86
N GLU A 73 27.47 -19.35 12.66
CA GLU A 73 26.22 -19.98 13.09
C GLU A 73 25.29 -20.40 11.93
N LEU A 74 25.47 -19.88 10.71
CA LEU A 74 24.64 -20.20 9.53
C LEU A 74 25.14 -21.41 8.71
N ASP A 75 26.27 -22.01 9.06
CA ASP A 75 26.85 -23.15 8.35
C ASP A 75 26.01 -24.43 8.57
N ARG A 76 25.81 -25.22 7.49
CA ARG A 76 24.92 -26.41 7.44
C ARG A 76 25.45 -27.65 8.19
N ILE A 77 26.56 -27.56 8.92
CA ILE A 77 27.31 -28.72 9.40
C ILE A 77 26.85 -29.09 10.83
N PRO A 78 26.30 -30.31 11.07
CA PRO A 78 26.13 -30.86 12.43
C PRO A 78 27.51 -31.17 13.04
N PRO A 79 27.73 -30.91 14.34
CA PRO A 79 28.41 -29.65 14.67
C PRO A 79 29.84 -29.89 15.15
N SER A 80 30.78 -29.15 14.60
CA SER A 80 32.06 -28.91 15.27
C SER A 80 31.80 -27.93 16.42
N GLY A 81 31.97 -28.39 17.67
CA GLY A 81 31.93 -27.52 18.86
C GLY A 81 30.83 -27.77 19.89
N LEU A 82 29.99 -28.81 19.76
CA LEU A 82 29.17 -29.27 20.89
C LEU A 82 30.06 -29.89 21.98
N GLY A 83 29.66 -29.76 23.25
CA GLY A 83 30.37 -30.35 24.37
C GLY A 83 29.45 -30.66 25.55
N ALA A 84 29.97 -31.42 26.52
CA ALA A 84 29.26 -31.66 27.76
C ALA A 84 29.24 -30.39 28.64
N LEU A 85 28.21 -30.26 29.47
CA LEU A 85 28.02 -29.20 30.46
C LEU A 85 28.81 -29.53 31.73
N ASP A 86 29.43 -28.52 32.34
CA ASP A 86 30.07 -28.63 33.66
C ASP A 86 29.15 -28.08 34.76
N TYR A 87 28.72 -26.83 34.62
CA TYR A 87 27.77 -26.22 35.55
C TYR A 87 26.93 -25.13 34.91
N LEU A 88 25.75 -24.91 35.50
CA LEU A 88 24.85 -23.81 35.22
C LEU A 88 24.68 -22.95 36.48
N ARG A 89 24.79 -21.63 36.32
CA ARG A 89 24.46 -20.65 37.35
C ARG A 89 23.32 -19.77 36.87
N VAL A 90 22.24 -19.70 37.64
CA VAL A 90 21.01 -19.00 37.28
C VAL A 90 20.57 -18.06 38.39
N LYS A 91 20.32 -16.79 38.03
CA LYS A 91 19.77 -15.77 38.94
C LYS A 91 18.65 -14.99 38.25
N ASN A 92 17.54 -14.77 38.95
CA ASN A 92 16.41 -13.93 38.48
C ASN A 92 15.88 -14.29 37.08
N PHE A 93 15.85 -15.58 36.76
CA PHE A 93 15.36 -16.12 35.49
C PHE A 93 14.18 -17.02 35.79
N ARG A 94 13.01 -16.74 35.21
CA ARG A 94 11.78 -17.54 35.24
C ARG A 94 11.80 -18.74 36.21
N GLY A 95 11.25 -18.56 37.41
CA GLY A 95 11.22 -19.60 38.45
C GLY A 95 12.46 -19.64 39.36
N PHE A 96 13.65 -19.28 38.89
CA PHE A 96 14.85 -19.02 39.70
C PHE A 96 14.87 -17.59 40.20
N GLY A 97 15.23 -17.37 41.46
CA GLY A 97 15.19 -16.05 42.10
C GLY A 97 16.51 -15.73 42.78
N GLU A 98 16.45 -14.91 43.82
CA GLU A 98 17.59 -14.54 44.64
C GLU A 98 17.22 -14.57 46.12
N PHE A 99 18.13 -15.05 46.96
CA PHE A 99 17.92 -15.12 48.40
C PHE A 99 18.34 -13.83 49.13
N GLY A 100 19.26 -13.05 48.55
CA GLY A 100 19.77 -11.76 49.06
C GLY A 100 20.68 -11.02 48.07
N ALA A 101 21.22 -9.85 48.46
CA ALA A 101 22.04 -9.00 47.58
C ALA A 101 23.37 -9.64 47.15
N ASP A 102 24.00 -10.40 48.06
CA ASP A 102 25.26 -11.13 47.81
C ASP A 102 25.05 -12.49 47.13
N ASP A 103 23.78 -12.90 46.94
CA ASP A 103 23.46 -14.16 46.27
C ASP A 103 23.79 -14.05 44.79
N LYS A 104 24.65 -14.95 44.32
CA LYS A 104 25.04 -15.04 42.92
C LYS A 104 24.12 -15.99 42.13
N GLY A 105 23.00 -16.40 42.71
CA GLY A 105 21.99 -17.29 42.12
C GLY A 105 22.29 -18.77 42.32
N THR A 106 21.30 -19.60 42.00
CA THR A 106 21.32 -21.05 42.10
C THR A 106 22.46 -21.63 41.25
N PHE A 107 23.29 -22.48 41.86
CA PHE A 107 24.40 -23.16 41.21
C PHE A 107 24.06 -24.64 41.05
N ILE A 108 24.12 -25.15 39.82
CA ILE A 108 23.81 -26.53 39.46
C ILE A 108 25.04 -27.11 38.79
N ARG A 109 25.58 -28.19 39.33
CA ARG A 109 26.72 -28.90 38.77
C ARG A 109 26.24 -30.15 38.06
N PHE A 110 26.69 -30.36 36.83
CA PHE A 110 26.37 -31.57 36.07
C PHE A 110 27.49 -32.61 36.23
N SER A 111 27.10 -33.86 36.41
CA SER A 111 27.97 -35.04 36.29
C SER A 111 28.28 -35.35 34.83
N LYS A 112 29.35 -36.12 34.61
CA LYS A 112 29.92 -36.39 33.28
C LYS A 112 28.95 -37.12 32.35
N LEU A 113 28.18 -38.08 32.87
CA LEU A 113 27.31 -38.93 32.06
C LEU A 113 25.84 -38.71 32.38
N LYS A 114 25.39 -39.00 33.61
CA LYS A 114 23.95 -39.05 33.89
C LYS A 114 23.52 -37.97 34.87
N ASN A 115 22.49 -37.19 34.53
CA ASN A 115 21.94 -36.17 35.41
C ASN A 115 20.43 -36.29 35.39
N ILE A 116 19.82 -36.60 36.53
CA ILE A 116 18.37 -36.70 36.64
C ILE A 116 17.82 -35.68 37.66
N PHE A 117 16.75 -35.00 37.27
CA PHE A 117 16.09 -33.95 38.03
C PHE A 117 14.62 -34.33 38.25
N TYR A 118 14.24 -34.57 39.50
CA TYR A 118 12.85 -34.80 39.88
C TYR A 118 12.21 -33.52 40.41
N ALA A 119 10.99 -33.23 39.97
CA ALA A 119 10.16 -32.19 40.60
C ALA A 119 8.67 -32.43 40.34
N PRO A 120 7.78 -32.09 41.29
CA PRO A 120 6.35 -32.05 41.02
C PRO A 120 6.00 -30.99 39.97
N ASN A 121 4.74 -30.96 39.53
CA ASN A 121 4.26 -29.94 38.60
C ASN A 121 4.41 -28.54 39.22
N GLY A 122 4.98 -27.60 38.46
CA GLY A 122 5.34 -26.27 38.97
C GLY A 122 6.67 -26.21 39.75
N GLY A 123 7.37 -27.33 39.98
CA GLY A 123 8.63 -27.39 40.74
C GLY A 123 9.87 -26.81 40.02
N GLY A 124 9.74 -26.33 38.79
CA GLY A 124 10.84 -25.67 38.05
C GLY A 124 11.58 -26.50 37.00
N LYS A 125 11.04 -27.65 36.57
CA LYS A 125 11.64 -28.51 35.52
C LYS A 125 11.83 -27.76 34.20
N SER A 126 10.75 -27.20 33.64
CA SER A 126 10.81 -26.44 32.40
C SER A 126 11.70 -25.21 32.54
N SER A 127 11.68 -24.52 33.70
CA SER A 127 12.60 -23.42 33.97
C SER A 127 14.08 -23.82 33.87
N LEU A 128 14.44 -25.02 34.34
CA LEU A 128 15.81 -25.55 34.22
C LEU A 128 16.15 -25.82 32.74
N CYS A 129 15.29 -26.54 32.03
CA CYS A 129 15.49 -26.84 30.61
C CYS A 129 15.59 -25.57 29.76
N GLU A 130 14.69 -24.61 29.96
CA GLU A 130 14.67 -23.31 29.30
C GLU A 130 15.90 -22.46 29.63
N ALA A 131 16.46 -22.57 30.85
CA ALA A 131 17.71 -21.90 31.22
C ALA A 131 18.92 -22.49 30.48
N ILE A 132 18.95 -23.81 30.28
CA ILE A 132 19.96 -24.48 29.46
C ILE A 132 19.75 -24.12 27.98
N GLU A 133 18.50 -24.13 27.51
CA GLU A 133 18.12 -23.83 26.12
C GLU A 133 18.59 -22.42 25.72
N ILE A 134 18.21 -21.37 26.47
CA ILE A 134 18.61 -20.00 26.12
C ILE A 134 20.14 -19.79 26.18
N CYS A 135 20.86 -20.49 27.06
CA CYS A 135 22.31 -20.40 27.14
C CYS A 135 23.01 -21.09 25.96
N THR A 136 22.38 -22.10 25.36
CA THR A 136 22.95 -22.93 24.31
C THR A 136 22.47 -22.56 22.92
N THR A 137 21.20 -22.17 22.73
CA THR A 137 20.61 -21.81 21.44
C THR A 137 20.48 -20.30 21.25
N GLY A 138 20.37 -19.54 22.35
CA GLY A 138 20.09 -18.09 22.33
C GLY A 138 18.61 -17.73 22.23
N ASP A 139 17.72 -18.73 22.13
CA ASP A 139 16.27 -18.56 22.05
C ASP A 139 15.57 -19.64 22.92
N ILE A 140 14.25 -19.54 23.07
CA ILE A 140 13.44 -20.53 23.80
C ILE A 140 12.24 -20.89 22.92
N LYS A 141 12.13 -22.16 22.49
CA LYS A 141 11.04 -22.62 21.62
C LYS A 141 9.65 -22.34 22.21
N GLU A 142 9.47 -22.59 23.50
CA GLU A 142 8.19 -22.36 24.17
C GLU A 142 7.82 -20.86 24.26
N ALA A 143 8.80 -19.94 24.24
CA ALA A 143 8.52 -18.50 24.17
C ALA A 143 7.94 -18.12 22.81
N ALA A 144 8.54 -18.65 21.73
CA ALA A 144 8.02 -18.51 20.37
C ALA A 144 6.61 -19.10 20.24
N ARG A 145 6.36 -20.30 20.78
CA ARG A 145 5.05 -20.97 20.77
C ARG A 145 3.97 -20.12 21.45
N ARG A 146 4.29 -19.50 22.59
CA ARG A 146 3.37 -18.59 23.31
C ARG A 146 3.27 -17.19 22.70
N LYS A 147 3.99 -16.91 21.61
CA LYS A 147 4.02 -15.60 20.93
C LYS A 147 4.48 -14.48 21.86
N THR A 148 5.40 -14.78 22.78
CA THR A 148 5.93 -13.84 23.77
C THR A 148 7.40 -13.55 23.47
N LYS A 149 7.81 -12.29 23.54
CA LYS A 149 9.23 -11.93 23.35
C LYS A 149 10.07 -12.59 24.43
N VAL A 150 11.19 -13.23 24.07
CA VAL A 150 12.10 -13.92 25.01
C VAL A 150 12.40 -13.07 26.24
N LYS A 151 12.73 -11.77 26.07
CA LYS A 151 13.00 -10.85 27.18
C LYS A 151 11.87 -10.75 28.22
N GLN A 152 10.62 -10.79 27.77
CA GLN A 152 9.44 -10.76 28.66
C GLN A 152 9.19 -12.15 29.26
N TYR A 153 9.40 -13.19 28.47
CA TYR A 153 9.16 -14.57 28.86
C TYR A 153 10.08 -15.06 29.98
N ILE A 154 11.35 -14.62 29.96
CA ILE A 154 12.37 -15.02 30.94
C ILE A 154 12.38 -14.16 32.21
N ALA A 155 11.65 -13.04 32.20
CA ALA A 155 11.68 -12.06 33.28
C ALA A 155 11.04 -12.63 34.55
N ARG A 156 11.66 -12.32 35.70
CA ARG A 156 11.08 -12.54 37.03
C ARG A 156 11.05 -11.20 37.75
N GLY A 157 9.92 -10.49 37.66
CA GLY A 157 9.81 -9.11 38.15
C GLY A 157 10.63 -8.14 37.29
N GLU A 158 11.19 -7.10 37.92
CA GLU A 158 11.90 -6.02 37.22
C GLU A 158 13.43 -6.24 37.12
N THR A 159 13.97 -7.25 37.80
CA THR A 159 15.41 -7.52 37.82
C THR A 159 15.87 -8.26 36.55
N LYS A 160 17.08 -7.91 36.06
CA LYS A 160 17.64 -8.55 34.87
C LYS A 160 18.11 -9.97 35.20
N PRO A 161 17.79 -10.98 34.36
CA PRO A 161 18.27 -12.34 34.54
C PRO A 161 19.79 -12.41 34.32
N GLN A 162 20.46 -13.23 35.12
CA GLN A 162 21.89 -13.54 34.96
C GLN A 162 22.07 -15.05 34.81
N LEU A 163 22.69 -15.45 33.71
CA LEU A 163 22.91 -16.84 33.35
C LEU A 163 24.37 -17.07 32.99
N ALA A 164 24.97 -18.11 33.54
CA ALA A 164 26.32 -18.56 33.17
C ALA A 164 26.33 -20.08 33.05
N LEU A 165 26.49 -20.57 31.82
CA LEU A 165 26.65 -21.98 31.49
C LEU A 165 28.08 -22.21 30.98
N LEU A 166 28.80 -23.14 31.61
CA LEU A 166 30.14 -23.54 31.20
C LEU A 166 30.15 -25.00 30.75
N GLY A 167 30.94 -25.29 29.72
CA GLY A 167 31.21 -26.66 29.32
C GLY A 167 32.33 -27.30 30.14
N THR A 168 32.52 -28.61 30.00
CA THR A 168 33.61 -29.38 30.65
C THR A 168 35.01 -28.85 30.31
N ASN A 169 35.15 -28.17 29.18
CA ASN A 169 36.37 -27.47 28.75
C ASN A 169 36.66 -26.19 29.56
N LYS A 170 35.83 -25.86 30.56
CA LYS A 170 35.87 -24.63 31.38
C LYS A 170 35.70 -23.33 30.59
N LEU A 171 35.25 -23.44 29.34
CA LEU A 171 34.90 -22.31 28.49
C LEU A 171 33.39 -22.06 28.56
N LYS A 172 33.01 -20.78 28.43
CA LYS A 172 31.61 -20.40 28.30
C LYS A 172 31.05 -20.92 26.98
N ILE A 173 29.86 -21.51 27.01
CA ILE A 173 29.22 -22.02 25.79
C ILE A 173 28.78 -20.85 24.91
N THR A 174 29.15 -20.92 23.63
CA THR A 174 28.68 -19.98 22.61
C THR A 174 27.32 -20.42 22.10
N PRO A 175 26.29 -19.56 22.13
CA PRO A 175 24.98 -19.91 21.62
C PRO A 175 25.00 -20.27 20.13
N SER A 176 24.35 -21.37 19.75
CA SER A 176 24.19 -21.83 18.37
C SER A 176 22.91 -22.67 18.23
N ILE A 177 22.21 -22.55 17.11
CA ILE A 177 21.03 -23.37 16.80
C ILE A 177 21.35 -24.86 16.74
N SER A 178 22.61 -25.25 16.52
CA SER A 178 23.05 -26.64 16.51
C SER A 178 22.67 -27.37 17.81
N TRP A 179 22.61 -26.66 18.93
CA TRP A 179 22.18 -27.22 20.22
C TRP A 179 20.70 -27.60 20.26
N SER A 180 19.84 -27.03 19.40
CA SER A 180 18.39 -27.28 19.39
C SER A 180 18.02 -28.75 19.14
N SER A 181 18.92 -29.51 18.50
CA SER A 181 18.75 -30.94 18.23
C SER A 181 19.13 -31.83 19.43
N CYS A 182 19.83 -31.27 20.43
CA CYS A 182 20.11 -31.94 21.71
C CYS A 182 18.91 -31.91 22.66
N PHE A 183 17.91 -31.06 22.42
CA PHE A 183 16.70 -30.96 23.25
C PHE A 183 15.59 -31.83 22.67
N ILE A 184 15.11 -32.76 23.49
CA ILE A 184 13.91 -33.55 23.25
C ILE A 184 12.92 -33.11 24.32
N ASP A 185 11.81 -32.53 23.91
CA ASP A 185 10.77 -32.06 24.81
C ASP A 185 9.47 -32.87 24.63
N ARG A 186 8.69 -32.95 25.71
CA ARG A 186 7.41 -33.67 25.73
C ARG A 186 6.44 -33.17 24.65
N ASN A 187 6.38 -31.86 24.43
CA ASN A 187 5.42 -31.22 23.52
C ASN A 187 5.66 -31.61 22.06
N ARG A 188 6.92 -31.76 21.66
CA ARG A 188 7.37 -32.17 20.32
C ARG A 188 6.98 -33.60 20.00
N LEU A 189 7.09 -34.52 20.96
CA LEU A 189 6.61 -35.89 20.79
C LEU A 189 5.09 -35.97 20.74
N GLN A 190 4.40 -35.18 21.57
CA GLN A 190 2.94 -35.12 21.57
C GLN A 190 2.38 -34.52 20.28
N GLU A 191 3.00 -33.47 19.74
CA GLU A 191 2.62 -32.96 18.41
C GLU A 191 2.89 -33.98 17.32
N PHE A 192 4.05 -34.66 17.37
CA PHE A 192 4.35 -35.74 16.44
C PHE A 192 3.27 -36.83 16.45
N SER A 193 2.80 -37.28 17.62
CA SER A 193 1.78 -38.33 17.71
C SER A 193 0.37 -37.90 17.29
N LEU A 194 0.08 -36.59 17.28
CA LEU A 194 -1.23 -36.02 16.95
C LEU A 194 -1.32 -35.49 15.50
N LEU A 195 -0.24 -35.58 14.71
CA LEU A 195 -0.20 -35.14 13.32
C LEU A 195 -1.21 -35.94 12.47
N GLY A 196 -2.15 -35.22 11.83
CA GLY A 196 -3.27 -35.78 11.06
C GLY A 196 -4.63 -35.79 11.78
N SER A 197 -4.68 -35.45 13.07
CA SER A 197 -5.94 -35.23 13.80
C SER A 197 -6.56 -33.86 13.49
N LYS A 198 -7.90 -33.75 13.57
CA LYS A 198 -8.61 -32.45 13.41
C LYS A 198 -8.22 -31.43 14.49
N ASP A 199 -7.69 -31.88 15.61
CA ASP A 199 -7.42 -31.06 16.80
C ASP A 199 -6.13 -30.23 16.71
N THR A 200 -5.17 -30.62 15.86
CA THR A 200 -3.89 -29.89 15.70
C THR A 200 -3.91 -28.85 14.58
N GLY A 201 -4.87 -28.93 13.64
CA GLY A 201 -4.99 -27.98 12.51
C GLY A 201 -3.80 -27.99 11.53
N SER A 202 -2.82 -28.88 11.73
CA SER A 202 -1.66 -29.11 10.87
C SER A 202 -1.98 -30.11 9.76
N GLY A 203 -1.43 -29.92 8.56
CA GLY A 203 -1.64 -30.84 7.45
C GLY A 203 -0.89 -32.16 7.66
N GLU A 204 -1.42 -33.26 7.12
CA GLU A 204 -0.77 -34.58 7.25
C GLU A 204 0.62 -34.64 6.56
N SER A 205 0.98 -33.66 5.72
CA SER A 205 2.30 -33.52 5.06
C SER A 205 3.43 -33.10 6.00
N ASP A 206 3.13 -32.81 7.27
CA ASP A 206 4.00 -32.04 8.16
C ASP A 206 4.74 -32.89 9.22
N VAL A 207 4.68 -34.22 9.07
CA VAL A 207 5.17 -35.21 10.05
C VAL A 207 6.64 -35.00 10.46
N LEU A 208 7.57 -35.00 9.49
CA LEU A 208 9.00 -34.91 9.78
C LEU A 208 9.47 -33.48 10.10
N ALA A 209 8.77 -32.47 9.58
CA ALA A 209 9.11 -31.08 9.85
C ALA A 209 8.94 -30.76 11.35
N THR A 210 7.83 -31.21 11.95
CA THR A 210 7.58 -31.11 13.40
C THR A 210 8.57 -31.94 14.20
N LEU A 211 8.86 -33.17 13.75
CA LEU A 211 9.79 -34.01 14.49
C LEU A 211 11.21 -33.45 14.49
N PHE A 212 11.67 -32.78 13.42
CA PHE A 212 13.03 -32.26 13.34
C PHE A 212 13.19 -30.76 13.67
N GLY A 213 12.13 -30.04 14.02
CA GLY A 213 12.25 -28.61 14.33
C GLY A 213 12.42 -27.74 13.08
N LEU A 214 11.65 -28.02 12.02
CA LEU A 214 11.57 -27.29 10.75
C LEU A 214 10.24 -26.54 10.60
N GLU A 215 9.48 -26.35 11.68
CA GLU A 215 8.14 -25.75 11.66
C GLU A 215 8.18 -24.31 11.14
N GLU A 216 9.20 -23.53 11.52
CA GLU A 216 9.37 -22.15 11.05
C GLU A 216 9.60 -22.08 9.53
N LEU A 217 10.35 -23.04 8.97
CA LEU A 217 10.59 -23.10 7.53
C LEU A 217 9.31 -23.48 6.79
N GLN A 218 8.55 -24.42 7.36
CA GLN A 218 7.25 -24.83 6.83
C GLN A 218 6.21 -23.70 6.91
N GLU A 219 6.18 -22.92 8.00
CA GLU A 219 5.31 -21.74 8.13
C GLU A 219 5.65 -20.70 7.05
N VAL A 220 6.93 -20.53 6.72
CA VAL A 220 7.32 -19.62 5.65
C VAL A 220 6.80 -20.11 4.31
N ILE A 221 6.96 -21.40 4.00
CA ILE A 221 6.47 -22.01 2.75
C ILE A 221 4.94 -21.93 2.66
N SER A 222 4.22 -22.16 3.76
CA SER A 222 2.75 -22.11 3.79
C SER A 222 2.18 -20.70 3.59
N ARG A 223 2.97 -19.66 3.85
CA ARG A 223 2.63 -18.26 3.53
C ARG A 223 2.78 -17.91 2.05
N PHE A 224 3.39 -18.77 1.23
CA PHE A 224 3.36 -18.66 -0.23
C PHE A 224 2.06 -19.24 -0.77
N VAL A 225 1.50 -18.59 -1.78
CA VAL A 225 0.44 -19.18 -2.59
C VAL A 225 1.12 -20.05 -3.66
N ARG A 226 0.46 -21.16 -4.06
CA ARG A 226 0.94 -22.01 -5.16
C ARG A 226 1.32 -21.18 -6.40
N PRO A 227 2.41 -21.51 -7.11
CA PRO A 227 2.89 -20.74 -8.25
C PRO A 227 1.83 -20.47 -9.33
N GLU A 228 0.87 -21.38 -9.54
CA GLU A 228 -0.19 -21.23 -10.54
C GLU A 228 -1.18 -20.10 -10.19
N SER A 229 -1.32 -19.79 -8.90
CA SER A 229 -2.23 -18.76 -8.40
C SER A 229 -1.55 -17.40 -8.21
N PHE A 230 -0.23 -17.33 -8.30
CA PHE A 230 0.52 -16.08 -8.21
C PHE A 230 0.54 -15.38 -9.57
N THR A 231 -0.37 -14.41 -9.75
CA THR A 231 -0.47 -13.60 -10.97
C THR A 231 -0.36 -12.10 -10.65
N LEU A 232 0.37 -11.40 -11.51
CA LEU A 232 0.68 -9.97 -11.48
C LEU A 232 0.12 -9.24 -12.71
N LYS A 233 -0.61 -9.93 -13.59
CA LYS A 233 -1.27 -9.35 -14.79
C LYS A 233 -2.09 -8.08 -14.49
N THR A 234 -2.72 -7.99 -13.33
CA THR A 234 -3.53 -6.83 -12.91
C THR A 234 -2.70 -5.58 -12.61
N PHE A 235 -1.39 -5.73 -12.36
CA PHE A 235 -0.46 -4.64 -12.08
C PHE A 235 0.33 -4.20 -13.32
N MET A 236 0.12 -4.87 -14.46
CA MET A 236 0.76 -4.48 -15.71
C MET A 236 0.25 -3.09 -16.12
N ARG A 237 1.19 -2.22 -16.48
CA ARG A 237 0.88 -0.88 -16.99
C ARG A 237 0.39 -1.00 -18.43
N ALA A 238 -0.66 -0.26 -18.77
CA ALA A 238 -1.24 -0.29 -20.11
C ALA A 238 -0.23 0.15 -21.17
N ASP A 239 -0.30 -0.49 -22.33
CA ASP A 239 0.49 -0.09 -23.50
C ASP A 239 -0.02 1.28 -23.98
N GLN A 240 0.90 2.24 -24.18
CA GLN A 240 0.58 3.59 -24.63
C GLN A 240 0.42 3.68 -26.16
N ALA A 241 0.43 2.56 -26.87
CA ALA A 241 0.25 2.49 -28.32
C ALA A 241 -0.98 3.26 -28.84
N GLU A 242 -2.13 3.18 -28.16
CA GLU A 242 -3.35 3.89 -28.58
C GLU A 242 -3.23 5.41 -28.38
N ALA A 243 -2.60 5.85 -27.28
CA ALA A 243 -2.32 7.26 -27.02
C ALA A 243 -1.33 7.83 -28.05
N LEU A 244 -0.30 7.06 -28.43
CA LEU A 244 0.65 7.40 -29.49
C LEU A 244 -0.04 7.50 -30.86
N LEU A 245 -0.93 6.56 -31.20
CA LEU A 245 -1.72 6.60 -32.43
C LEU A 245 -2.63 7.83 -32.50
N ASN A 246 -3.32 8.17 -31.41
CA ASN A 246 -4.17 9.35 -31.34
C ASN A 246 -3.36 10.64 -31.49
N LEU A 247 -2.16 10.70 -30.90
CA LEU A 247 -1.22 11.82 -31.08
C LEU A 247 -0.73 11.95 -32.53
N GLU A 248 -0.44 10.84 -33.20
CA GLU A 248 -0.04 10.86 -34.61
C GLU A 248 -1.17 11.33 -35.53
N ARG A 249 -2.42 10.90 -35.28
CA ARG A 249 -3.61 11.44 -35.98
C ARG A 249 -3.74 12.95 -35.79
N ALA A 250 -3.70 13.43 -34.54
CA ALA A 250 -3.77 14.87 -34.24
C ALA A 250 -2.63 15.67 -34.90
N ARG A 251 -1.41 15.10 -34.92
CA ARG A 251 -0.26 15.69 -35.64
C ARG A 251 -0.52 15.80 -37.14
N THR A 252 -1.07 14.76 -37.76
CA THR A 252 -1.38 14.80 -39.20
C THR A 252 -2.45 15.84 -39.54
N GLU A 253 -3.51 15.93 -38.75
CA GLU A 253 -4.59 16.92 -38.91
C GLU A 253 -4.09 18.36 -38.76
N LEU A 254 -3.33 18.66 -37.70
CA LEU A 254 -2.71 19.97 -37.51
C LEU A 254 -1.69 20.29 -38.61
N GLY A 255 -0.99 19.27 -39.11
CA GLY A 255 -0.08 19.40 -40.25
C GLY A 255 -0.82 19.85 -41.52
N GLN A 256 -2.00 19.29 -41.78
CA GLN A 256 -2.87 19.71 -42.89
C GLN A 256 -3.40 21.13 -42.69
N GLN A 257 -3.90 21.47 -41.49
CA GLN A 257 -4.36 22.82 -41.16
C GLN A 257 -3.24 23.87 -41.36
N ARG A 258 -2.02 23.58 -40.89
CA ARG A 258 -0.87 24.49 -41.06
C ARG A 258 -0.52 24.72 -42.53
N ARG A 259 -0.61 23.69 -43.38
CA ARG A 259 -0.42 23.83 -44.83
C ARG A 259 -1.52 24.69 -45.47
N LYS A 260 -2.77 24.47 -45.08
CA LYS A 260 -3.92 25.25 -45.53
C LYS A 260 -3.77 26.73 -45.18
N HIS A 261 -3.57 27.08 -43.91
CA HIS A 261 -3.42 28.48 -43.49
C HIS A 261 -2.19 29.17 -44.13
N ARG A 262 -1.11 28.43 -44.40
CA ARG A 262 0.05 28.96 -45.14
C ARG A 262 -0.30 29.26 -46.60
N ALA A 263 -1.07 28.39 -47.25
CA ALA A 263 -1.56 28.63 -48.60
C ALA A 263 -2.52 29.83 -48.64
N ASP A 264 -3.48 29.90 -47.72
CA ASP A 264 -4.43 31.02 -47.58
C ASP A 264 -3.70 32.36 -47.38
N LEU A 265 -2.64 32.36 -46.55
CA LEU A 265 -1.78 33.53 -46.34
C LEU A 265 -1.09 33.98 -47.64
N GLN A 266 -0.54 33.03 -48.40
CA GLN A 266 0.17 33.32 -49.65
C GLN A 266 -0.80 33.85 -50.73
N VAL A 267 -2.02 33.29 -50.80
CA VAL A 267 -3.10 33.76 -51.67
C VAL A 267 -3.48 35.20 -51.31
N ALA A 268 -3.77 35.48 -50.04
CA ALA A 268 -4.16 36.83 -49.60
C ALA A 268 -3.07 37.88 -49.89
N ILE A 269 -1.79 37.54 -49.70
CA ILE A 269 -0.68 38.43 -50.06
C ILE A 269 -0.64 38.68 -51.58
N SER A 270 -0.79 37.62 -52.39
CA SER A 270 -0.79 37.75 -53.85
C SER A 270 -1.94 38.61 -54.38
N GLU A 271 -3.14 38.43 -53.85
CA GLU A 271 -4.34 39.21 -54.19
C GLU A 271 -4.18 40.68 -53.75
N THR A 272 -3.58 40.92 -52.57
CA THR A 272 -3.25 42.27 -52.10
C THR A 272 -2.26 42.97 -53.03
N CYS A 273 -1.22 42.26 -53.49
CA CYS A 273 -0.27 42.79 -54.47
C CYS A 273 -0.94 43.10 -55.80
N GLN A 274 -1.80 42.21 -56.30
CA GLN A 274 -2.54 42.39 -57.55
C GLN A 274 -3.44 43.63 -57.51
N LEU A 275 -4.20 43.84 -56.42
CA LEU A 275 -5.05 45.02 -56.23
C LEU A 275 -4.27 46.35 -56.22
N LEU A 276 -2.98 46.31 -55.88
CA LEU A 276 -2.08 47.47 -55.86
C LEU A 276 -1.20 47.60 -57.11
N GLY A 277 -1.35 46.71 -58.09
CA GLY A 277 -0.48 46.63 -59.27
C GLY A 277 0.98 46.38 -58.91
N LEU A 278 1.21 45.51 -57.92
CA LEU A 278 2.51 45.02 -57.50
C LEU A 278 2.68 43.59 -57.97
N ARG A 279 3.93 43.18 -58.20
CA ARG A 279 4.24 41.76 -58.35
C ARG A 279 4.23 41.07 -56.98
N SER A 280 4.05 39.75 -56.96
CA SER A 280 3.95 38.95 -55.74
C SER A 280 5.21 38.99 -54.85
N ASP A 281 6.37 39.39 -55.40
CA ASP A 281 7.66 39.58 -54.72
C ASP A 281 7.84 40.98 -54.08
N GLN A 282 6.87 41.88 -54.22
CA GLN A 282 6.96 43.28 -53.76
C GLN A 282 6.06 43.58 -52.55
N ASP A 283 5.91 42.63 -51.64
CA ASP A 283 5.03 42.74 -50.46
C ASP A 283 5.40 43.91 -49.52
N PHE A 284 6.68 44.27 -49.45
CA PHE A 284 7.18 45.42 -48.70
C PHE A 284 6.61 46.77 -49.16
N GLU A 285 6.16 46.89 -50.41
CA GLU A 285 5.56 48.11 -50.99
C GLU A 285 4.05 48.26 -50.70
N ILE A 286 3.41 47.25 -50.11
CA ILE A 286 1.96 47.26 -49.84
C ILE A 286 1.59 48.46 -48.95
N ARG A 287 2.29 48.63 -47.81
CA ARG A 287 1.98 49.67 -46.83
C ARG A 287 2.15 51.09 -47.38
N PRO A 288 3.27 51.44 -48.05
CA PRO A 288 3.41 52.73 -48.73
C PRO A 288 2.32 53.00 -49.77
N LYS A 289 1.98 52.02 -50.63
CA LYS A 289 0.96 52.20 -51.68
C LYS A 289 -0.45 52.40 -51.12
N VAL A 290 -0.84 51.66 -50.08
CA VAL A 290 -2.16 51.85 -49.44
C VAL A 290 -2.28 53.23 -48.81
N GLN A 291 -1.23 53.72 -48.15
CA GLN A 291 -1.24 55.09 -47.61
C GLN A 291 -1.36 56.14 -48.71
N ARG A 292 -0.65 55.98 -49.84
CA ARG A 292 -0.77 56.87 -51.00
C ARG A 292 -2.17 56.82 -51.61
N LEU A 293 -2.77 55.62 -51.72
CA LEU A 293 -4.13 55.44 -52.22
C LEU A 293 -5.15 56.21 -51.35
N ARG A 294 -5.11 56.03 -50.03
CA ARG A 294 -6.01 56.72 -49.10
C ARG A 294 -5.83 58.25 -49.14
N LYS A 295 -4.58 58.73 -49.14
CA LYS A 295 -4.30 60.17 -49.32
C LYS A 295 -4.83 60.71 -50.64
N LYS A 296 -4.77 59.92 -51.72
CA LYS A 296 -5.29 60.30 -53.04
C LYS A 296 -6.82 60.38 -53.04
N ILE A 297 -7.51 59.45 -52.39
CA ILE A 297 -8.97 59.50 -52.17
C ILE A 297 -9.35 60.81 -51.45
N ASP A 298 -8.71 61.10 -50.31
CA ASP A 298 -9.00 62.31 -49.53
C ASP A 298 -8.72 63.61 -50.31
N MET A 299 -7.67 63.62 -51.11
CA MET A 299 -7.35 64.76 -51.99
C MET A 299 -8.45 64.99 -53.04
N HIS A 300 -8.93 63.93 -53.69
CA HIS A 300 -10.00 64.03 -54.68
C HIS A 300 -11.34 64.43 -54.05
N ILE A 301 -11.66 63.95 -52.84
CA ILE A 301 -12.86 64.37 -52.08
C ILE A 301 -12.83 65.88 -51.84
N ARG A 302 -11.73 66.40 -51.28
CA ARG A 302 -11.56 67.84 -51.05
C ARG A 302 -11.60 68.64 -52.36
N GLY A 303 -11.10 68.08 -53.47
CA GLY A 303 -11.18 68.69 -54.79
C GLY A 303 -12.62 68.82 -55.29
N ALA A 304 -13.42 67.76 -55.17
CA ALA A 304 -14.83 67.75 -55.60
C ALA A 304 -15.70 68.67 -54.74
N GLU A 305 -15.45 68.75 -53.43
CA GLU A 305 -16.15 69.66 -52.51
C GLU A 305 -15.91 71.13 -52.86
N ARG A 306 -14.65 71.52 -53.14
CA ARG A 306 -14.31 72.89 -53.55
C ARG A 306 -15.01 73.30 -54.83
N LEU A 307 -15.10 72.38 -55.81
CA LEU A 307 -15.76 72.65 -57.09
C LEU A 307 -17.29 72.84 -56.95
N ARG A 308 -17.92 72.20 -55.96
CA ARG A 308 -19.37 72.30 -55.67
C ARG A 308 -19.77 73.54 -54.86
N ALA A 309 -18.82 74.27 -54.28
CA ALA A 309 -19.14 75.41 -53.42
C ALA A 309 -19.74 76.60 -54.19
N ALA A 310 -19.56 76.67 -55.52
CA ALA A 310 -20.03 77.77 -56.35
C ALA A 310 -21.53 77.67 -56.65
N LYS A 311 -22.28 78.75 -56.40
CA LYS A 311 -23.73 78.84 -56.69
C LYS A 311 -23.97 79.45 -58.07
N ALA A 312 -24.91 78.89 -58.82
CA ALA A 312 -25.22 79.33 -60.17
C ALA A 312 -26.18 80.54 -60.19
N PRO A 313 -25.87 81.64 -60.90
CA PRO A 313 -26.80 82.77 -61.05
C PRO A 313 -27.98 82.42 -61.98
N VAL A 314 -29.08 83.17 -61.83
CA VAL A 314 -30.23 83.16 -62.73
C VAL A 314 -29.93 84.02 -63.96
N VAL A 315 -30.01 83.42 -65.15
CA VAL A 315 -29.72 84.10 -66.42
C VAL A 315 -31.01 84.57 -67.09
N ILE A 316 -31.10 85.87 -67.40
CA ILE A 316 -32.21 86.47 -68.15
C ILE A 316 -31.70 86.87 -69.55
N PRO A 317 -32.27 86.35 -70.66
CA PRO A 317 -31.79 86.70 -72.00
C PRO A 317 -32.00 88.19 -72.32
N VAL A 318 -31.02 88.84 -72.96
CA VAL A 318 -31.10 90.24 -73.43
C VAL A 318 -32.35 90.47 -74.30
N LYS A 319 -32.64 89.52 -75.20
CA LYS A 319 -33.85 89.53 -76.06
C LYS A 319 -35.15 89.62 -75.24
N ARG A 320 -35.17 89.03 -74.03
CA ARG A 320 -36.34 89.04 -73.15
C ARG A 320 -36.56 90.43 -72.55
N VAL A 321 -35.50 91.09 -72.11
CA VAL A 321 -35.56 92.46 -71.55
C VAL A 321 -36.03 93.45 -72.62
N ALA A 322 -35.43 93.40 -73.82
CA ALA A 322 -35.81 94.25 -74.95
C ALA A 322 -37.29 94.06 -75.36
N ARG A 323 -37.77 92.81 -75.42
CA ARG A 323 -39.18 92.51 -75.69
C ARG A 323 -40.11 93.08 -74.62
N THR A 324 -39.77 92.90 -73.34
CA THR A 324 -40.57 93.45 -72.24
C THR A 324 -40.66 94.97 -72.30
N SER A 325 -39.56 95.66 -72.61
CA SER A 325 -39.53 97.13 -72.78
C SER A 325 -40.39 97.59 -73.97
N ALA A 326 -40.32 96.89 -75.12
CA ALA A 326 -41.15 97.20 -76.28
C ALA A 326 -42.65 97.01 -76.02
N ILE A 327 -43.01 95.96 -75.29
CA ILE A 327 -44.41 95.71 -74.89
C ILE A 327 -44.89 96.79 -73.92
N ALA A 328 -44.06 97.17 -72.95
CA ALA A 328 -44.39 98.23 -72.01
C ALA A 328 -44.67 99.57 -72.74
N LYS A 329 -43.81 99.98 -73.68
CA LYS A 329 -44.01 101.19 -74.51
C LYS A 329 -45.33 101.14 -75.28
N ARG A 330 -45.64 99.98 -75.88
CA ARG A 330 -46.88 99.78 -76.65
C ARG A 330 -48.12 99.93 -75.78
N LEU A 331 -48.12 99.33 -74.58
CA LEU A 331 -49.26 99.37 -73.67
C LEU A 331 -49.51 100.79 -73.11
N LEU A 332 -48.45 101.54 -72.81
CA LEU A 332 -48.56 102.92 -72.34
C LEU A 332 -49.04 103.86 -73.45
N ASN A 333 -48.50 103.76 -74.66
CA ASN A 333 -48.98 104.54 -75.82
C ASN A 333 -50.44 104.24 -76.13
N ARG A 334 -50.85 102.97 -76.00
CA ARG A 334 -52.26 102.59 -76.15
C ARG A 334 -53.13 103.18 -75.05
N ARG A 335 -52.63 103.24 -73.81
CA ARG A 335 -53.34 103.87 -72.68
C ARG A 335 -53.58 105.36 -72.94
N THR A 336 -52.55 106.10 -73.34
CA THR A 336 -52.65 107.54 -73.61
C THR A 336 -53.60 107.82 -74.78
N GLN A 337 -53.55 107.01 -75.85
CA GLN A 337 -54.50 107.09 -76.96
C GLN A 337 -55.95 106.83 -76.54
N ILE A 338 -56.19 105.84 -75.68
CA ILE A 338 -57.54 105.55 -75.15
C ILE A 338 -58.01 106.73 -74.27
N GLU A 339 -57.14 107.30 -73.44
CA GLU A 339 -57.46 108.43 -72.57
C GLU A 339 -57.75 109.73 -73.35
N THR A 340 -56.97 110.06 -74.38
CA THR A 340 -57.23 111.23 -75.24
C THR A 340 -58.54 111.09 -76.02
N LEU A 341 -58.81 109.91 -76.59
CA LEU A 341 -60.09 109.64 -77.27
C LEU A 341 -61.28 109.71 -76.31
N PHE A 342 -61.10 109.31 -75.06
CA PHE A 342 -62.14 109.39 -74.03
C PHE A 342 -62.44 110.85 -73.63
N LEU A 343 -61.39 111.68 -73.47
CA LEU A 343 -61.52 113.11 -73.13
C LEU A 343 -62.21 113.91 -74.25
N GLN A 344 -61.91 113.63 -75.53
CA GLN A 344 -62.53 114.31 -76.67
C GLN A 344 -64.06 114.11 -76.75
N ARG A 345 -64.57 113.01 -76.21
CA ARG A 345 -66.01 112.65 -76.24
C ARG A 345 -66.72 112.87 -74.91
N ALA A 346 -66.07 113.51 -73.94
CA ALA A 346 -66.60 113.70 -72.59
C ALA A 346 -67.84 114.62 -72.54
N SER A 347 -67.99 115.57 -73.49
CA SER A 347 -69.14 116.48 -73.56
C SER A 347 -70.44 115.82 -74.03
N GLU A 348 -70.37 114.64 -74.65
CA GLU A 348 -71.53 113.93 -75.24
C GLU A 348 -72.26 113.04 -74.22
N VAL A 349 -71.62 112.78 -73.06
CA VAL A 349 -72.08 111.79 -72.07
C VAL A 349 -73.40 112.18 -71.38
N ASN A 350 -73.74 113.47 -71.32
CA ASN A 350 -74.97 113.94 -70.67
C ASN A 350 -76.23 113.99 -71.56
N TYR A 351 -76.11 113.73 -72.87
CA TYR A 351 -77.25 113.82 -73.80
C TYR A 351 -77.88 112.46 -74.14
N ARG A 352 -77.23 111.34 -73.76
CA ARG A 352 -77.73 109.98 -74.04
C ARG A 352 -79.12 109.73 -73.43
N ALA A 353 -79.28 110.06 -72.15
CA ALA A 353 -80.57 109.90 -71.47
C ALA A 353 -81.68 110.73 -72.12
N VAL A 354 -81.34 111.89 -72.69
CA VAL A 354 -82.28 112.78 -73.40
C VAL A 354 -82.71 112.16 -74.73
N PHE A 355 -81.77 111.59 -75.50
CA PHE A 355 -82.10 110.94 -76.77
C PHE A 355 -82.82 109.60 -76.58
N GLU A 356 -82.43 108.79 -75.59
CA GLU A 356 -83.13 107.53 -75.27
C GLU A 356 -84.56 107.79 -74.80
N ALA A 357 -84.80 108.86 -74.03
CA ALA A 357 -86.14 109.29 -73.65
C ALA A 357 -86.96 109.78 -74.86
N LEU A 358 -86.34 110.52 -75.80
CA LEU A 358 -86.99 110.94 -77.05
C LEU A 358 -87.38 109.75 -77.93
N GLU A 359 -86.52 108.74 -78.10
CA GLU A 359 -86.84 107.52 -78.87
C GLU A 359 -87.99 106.74 -78.22
N ALA A 360 -88.02 106.63 -76.89
CA ALA A 360 -89.09 105.94 -76.16
C ALA A 360 -90.48 106.61 -76.33
N MET A 361 -90.53 107.93 -76.61
CA MET A 361 -91.79 108.67 -76.78
C MET A 361 -92.40 108.57 -78.19
N GLU A 362 -91.69 107.99 -79.17
CA GLU A 362 -92.15 107.90 -80.57
C GLU A 362 -93.46 107.11 -80.72
N GLN A 363 -93.67 106.07 -79.89
CA GLN A 363 -94.90 105.26 -79.96
C GLN A 363 -96.17 106.00 -79.47
N GLN A 364 -96.03 107.16 -78.81
CA GLN A 364 -97.15 107.90 -78.22
C GLN A 364 -97.56 109.15 -79.01
N SER A 365 -96.82 109.55 -80.05
CA SER A 365 -97.07 110.79 -80.78
C SER A 365 -97.01 110.55 -82.28
N GLU A 366 -98.17 110.30 -82.91
CA GLU A 366 -98.22 109.80 -84.27
C GLU A 366 -97.90 110.83 -85.36
N GLN A 367 -98.10 112.14 -85.12
CA GLN A 367 -97.88 113.15 -86.16
C GLN A 367 -97.30 114.50 -85.70
N THR A 368 -96.87 114.66 -84.44
CA THR A 368 -96.31 115.92 -83.95
C THR A 368 -95.03 115.71 -83.12
N CYS A 369 -94.17 116.72 -83.07
CA CYS A 369 -93.00 116.71 -82.21
C CYS A 369 -93.44 116.80 -80.73
N PRO A 370 -93.03 115.87 -79.84
CA PRO A 370 -93.50 115.84 -78.46
C PRO A 370 -93.00 117.03 -77.61
N ALA A 371 -91.97 117.75 -78.06
CA ALA A 371 -91.42 118.90 -77.33
C ALA A 371 -92.06 120.23 -77.72
N CYS A 372 -92.32 120.46 -79.01
CA CYS A 372 -92.81 121.76 -79.52
C CYS A 372 -94.13 121.67 -80.29
N LEU A 373 -94.73 120.48 -80.37
CA LEU A 373 -96.01 120.17 -81.02
C LEU A 373 -96.08 120.48 -82.52
N THR A 374 -94.94 120.81 -83.13
CA THR A 374 -94.85 121.04 -84.58
C THR A 374 -95.15 119.75 -85.33
N PRO A 375 -96.04 119.76 -86.34
CA PRO A 375 -96.31 118.61 -87.21
C PRO A 375 -95.02 118.05 -87.83
N LEU A 376 -94.90 116.72 -87.87
CA LEU A 376 -93.66 116.04 -88.30
C LEU A 376 -93.28 116.30 -89.77
N ASP A 377 -94.26 116.65 -90.60
CA ASP A 377 -94.09 117.05 -92.01
C ASP A 377 -93.46 118.45 -92.18
N GLN A 378 -93.44 119.27 -91.12
CA GLN A 378 -92.91 120.64 -91.16
C GLN A 378 -91.54 120.79 -90.46
N VAL A 379 -90.97 119.70 -89.92
CA VAL A 379 -89.72 119.76 -89.16
C VAL A 379 -88.52 119.57 -90.09
N THR A 380 -87.45 120.35 -89.87
CA THR A 380 -86.22 120.26 -90.70
C THR A 380 -85.49 118.94 -90.56
N VAL A 381 -85.58 118.30 -89.39
CA VAL A 381 -85.02 116.97 -89.12
C VAL A 381 -85.94 116.28 -88.12
N ASN A 382 -86.32 115.04 -88.40
CA ASN A 382 -87.16 114.27 -87.49
C ASN A 382 -86.41 114.07 -86.15
N PRO A 383 -86.96 114.54 -85.02
CA PRO A 383 -86.29 114.46 -83.72
C PRO A 383 -86.03 113.01 -83.26
N PHE A 384 -86.86 112.05 -83.68
CA PHE A 384 -86.70 110.64 -83.34
C PHE A 384 -85.57 109.97 -84.15
N GLU A 385 -85.47 110.27 -85.45
CA GLU A 385 -84.35 109.81 -86.28
C GLU A 385 -83.03 110.39 -85.79
N ARG A 386 -83.02 111.69 -85.44
CA ARG A 386 -81.84 112.33 -84.85
C ARG A 386 -81.46 111.69 -83.52
N ALA A 387 -82.42 111.33 -82.67
CA ALA A 387 -82.15 110.63 -81.42
C ALA A 387 -81.49 109.25 -81.66
N ARG A 388 -82.03 108.44 -82.58
CA ARG A 388 -81.45 107.13 -82.96
C ARG A 388 -80.02 107.22 -83.47
N ASP A 389 -79.75 108.18 -84.36
CA ASP A 389 -78.41 108.36 -84.93
C ASP A 389 -77.40 108.79 -83.85
N GLN A 390 -77.81 109.64 -82.91
CA GLN A 390 -76.96 110.06 -81.80
C GLN A 390 -76.74 108.92 -80.79
N ILE A 391 -77.74 108.08 -80.50
CA ILE A 391 -77.55 106.88 -79.66
C ILE A 391 -76.57 105.89 -80.29
N LYS A 392 -76.65 105.65 -81.61
CA LYS A 392 -75.66 104.82 -82.33
C LYS A 392 -74.25 105.42 -82.28
N ALA A 393 -74.11 106.74 -82.42
CA ALA A 393 -72.82 107.41 -82.27
C ALA A 393 -72.23 107.25 -80.85
N LEU A 394 -73.09 107.26 -79.82
CA LEU A 394 -72.71 107.09 -78.41
C LEU A 394 -72.30 105.66 -78.03
N GLY A 395 -72.71 104.61 -78.78
CA GLY A 395 -72.28 103.22 -78.56
C GLY A 395 -70.76 102.99 -78.66
N ALA A 396 -70.05 103.87 -79.37
CA ALA A 396 -68.59 103.83 -79.46
C ALA A 396 -67.87 104.17 -78.14
N LEU A 397 -68.52 104.87 -77.19
CA LEU A 397 -67.96 105.16 -75.85
C LEU A 397 -67.87 103.90 -74.97
N GLU A 398 -68.84 102.99 -75.08
CA GLU A 398 -68.87 101.72 -74.33
C GLU A 398 -67.69 100.81 -74.73
N ALA A 399 -67.41 100.73 -76.03
CA ALA A 399 -66.26 99.99 -76.57
C ALA A 399 -64.92 100.58 -76.13
N LEU A 400 -64.81 101.91 -76.04
CA LEU A 400 -63.64 102.61 -75.49
C LEU A 400 -63.44 102.30 -74.01
N LYS A 401 -64.51 102.27 -73.19
CA LYS A 401 -64.46 101.91 -71.76
C LYS A 401 -63.97 100.47 -71.55
N GLN A 402 -64.43 99.52 -72.36
CA GLN A 402 -63.93 98.13 -72.32
C GLN A 402 -62.47 98.01 -72.79
N SER A 403 -62.07 98.77 -73.80
CA SER A 403 -60.67 98.82 -74.27
C SER A 403 -59.72 99.35 -73.19
N LYS A 404 -60.15 100.36 -72.41
CA LYS A 404 -59.41 100.88 -71.25
C LYS A 404 -59.14 99.80 -70.20
N LEU A 405 -60.21 99.11 -69.74
CA LEU A 405 -60.10 98.04 -68.74
C LEU A 405 -59.15 96.91 -69.18
N ARG A 406 -59.23 96.48 -70.45
CA ARG A 406 -58.33 95.44 -70.99
C ARG A 406 -56.88 95.91 -71.03
N ASN A 407 -56.62 97.16 -71.41
CA ASN A 407 -55.27 97.70 -71.47
C ASN A 407 -54.67 97.85 -70.07
N ASP A 408 -55.45 98.33 -69.10
CA ASP A 408 -55.00 98.46 -67.70
C ASP A 408 -54.68 97.10 -67.06
N ALA A 409 -55.48 96.07 -67.32
CA ALA A 409 -55.18 94.71 -66.86
C ALA A 409 -53.85 94.18 -67.44
N GLN A 410 -53.56 94.45 -68.72
CA GLN A 410 -52.28 94.09 -69.32
C GLN A 410 -51.11 94.87 -68.72
N VAL A 411 -51.29 96.16 -68.43
CA VAL A 411 -50.28 97.00 -67.75
C VAL A 411 -49.93 96.41 -66.37
N VAL A 412 -50.93 96.01 -65.57
CA VAL A 412 -50.71 95.34 -64.26
C VAL A 412 -49.96 94.01 -64.38
N LEU A 413 -50.32 93.18 -65.37
CA LEU A 413 -49.66 91.89 -65.60
C LEU A 413 -48.17 92.06 -65.90
N TRP A 414 -47.82 93.02 -66.78
CA TRP A 414 -46.44 93.27 -67.16
C TRP A 414 -45.64 93.94 -66.04
N ALA A 415 -46.26 94.80 -65.23
CA ALA A 415 -45.64 95.34 -64.02
C ALA A 415 -45.25 94.22 -63.04
N SER A 416 -46.14 93.23 -62.84
CA SER A 416 -45.86 92.06 -61.99
C SER A 416 -44.70 91.21 -62.54
N ARG A 417 -44.62 91.02 -63.86
CA ARG A 417 -43.51 90.28 -64.49
C ARG A 417 -42.17 91.01 -64.35
N ILE A 418 -42.17 92.33 -64.45
CA ILE A 418 -40.99 93.16 -64.20
C ILE A 418 -40.54 92.98 -62.74
N ALA A 419 -41.46 93.05 -61.77
CA ALA A 419 -41.17 92.86 -60.35
C ALA A 419 -40.47 91.51 -60.06
N THR A 420 -40.98 90.40 -60.63
CA THR A 420 -40.36 89.07 -60.49
C THR A 420 -38.97 89.02 -61.13
N GLY A 421 -38.80 89.66 -62.29
CA GLY A 421 -37.51 89.78 -62.97
C GLY A 421 -36.47 90.53 -62.12
N ILE A 422 -36.86 91.64 -61.50
CA ILE A 422 -35.98 92.43 -60.63
C ILE A 422 -35.61 91.65 -59.35
N SER A 423 -36.55 90.92 -58.76
CA SER A 423 -36.26 90.04 -57.61
C SER A 423 -35.20 88.97 -57.96
N SER A 424 -35.30 88.38 -59.16
CA SER A 424 -34.31 87.41 -59.65
C SER A 424 -32.93 88.04 -59.86
N VAL A 425 -32.88 89.30 -60.34
CA VAL A 425 -31.64 90.07 -60.47
C VAL A 425 -30.99 90.33 -59.11
N LYS A 426 -31.78 90.72 -58.09
CA LYS A 426 -31.28 90.88 -56.71
C LYS A 426 -30.72 89.58 -56.15
N GLY A 427 -31.36 88.44 -56.44
CA GLY A 427 -30.92 87.12 -56.00
C GLY A 427 -29.54 86.69 -56.50
N ASN A 428 -29.07 87.22 -57.63
CA ASN A 428 -27.75 86.87 -58.20
C ASN A 428 -26.55 87.41 -57.41
N THR A 429 -26.76 88.35 -56.47
CA THR A 429 -25.73 88.77 -55.52
C THR A 429 -25.21 87.61 -54.68
N TYR A 430 -26.09 86.66 -54.30
CA TYR A 430 -25.73 85.43 -53.59
C TYR A 430 -24.99 84.40 -54.46
N ALA A 431 -24.83 84.67 -55.75
CA ALA A 431 -24.08 83.87 -56.72
C ALA A 431 -22.82 84.62 -57.24
N ASP A 432 -22.31 85.57 -56.46
CA ASP A 432 -21.12 86.41 -56.75
C ASP A 432 -21.22 87.24 -58.05
N VAL A 433 -22.43 87.58 -58.49
CA VAL A 433 -22.64 88.53 -59.59
C VAL A 433 -23.43 89.73 -59.07
N PRO A 434 -22.76 90.76 -58.53
CA PRO A 434 -23.43 91.96 -58.05
C PRO A 434 -24.03 92.77 -59.21
N CYS A 435 -25.25 93.25 -59.03
CA CYS A 435 -25.91 94.13 -59.98
C CYS A 435 -25.49 95.58 -59.71
N SER A 436 -24.81 96.23 -60.66
CA SER A 436 -24.35 97.63 -60.55
C SER A 436 -25.33 98.64 -61.15
N LEU A 437 -26.54 98.21 -61.51
CA LEU A 437 -27.56 99.08 -62.09
C LEU A 437 -28.16 99.99 -61.01
N ALA A 438 -28.29 101.28 -61.31
CA ALA A 438 -29.00 102.22 -60.44
C ALA A 438 -30.52 102.02 -60.60
N MET A 439 -31.13 101.34 -59.64
CA MET A 439 -32.53 100.89 -59.73
C MET A 439 -33.49 101.66 -58.82
N ASP A 440 -33.00 102.64 -58.06
CA ASP A 440 -33.70 103.28 -56.95
C ASP A 440 -35.10 103.79 -57.34
N ALA A 441 -35.20 104.43 -58.50
CA ALA A 441 -36.47 104.92 -59.03
C ALA A 441 -37.47 103.80 -59.37
N LEU A 442 -37.00 102.69 -59.96
CA LEU A 442 -37.86 101.54 -60.25
C LEU A 442 -38.22 100.78 -58.98
N GLU A 443 -37.32 100.72 -57.99
CA GLU A 443 -37.55 100.05 -56.71
C GLU A 443 -38.57 100.79 -55.84
N ALA A 444 -38.51 102.11 -55.78
CA ALA A 444 -39.50 102.93 -55.09
C ALA A 444 -40.91 102.68 -55.67
N VAL A 445 -41.03 102.70 -56.99
CA VAL A 445 -42.32 102.47 -57.67
C VAL A 445 -42.79 101.01 -57.54
N LEU A 446 -41.87 100.04 -57.50
CA LEU A 446 -42.21 98.64 -57.24
C LEU A 446 -42.67 98.41 -55.80
N ALA A 447 -42.09 99.11 -54.83
CA ALA A 447 -42.54 99.06 -53.44
C ALA A 447 -43.98 99.58 -53.32
N GLU A 448 -44.27 100.73 -53.92
CA GLU A 448 -45.62 101.28 -54.00
C GLU A 448 -46.60 100.33 -54.72
N PHE A 449 -46.17 99.70 -55.82
CA PHE A 449 -46.97 98.72 -56.56
C PHE A 449 -47.29 97.47 -55.73
N HIS A 450 -46.38 97.04 -54.86
CA HIS A 450 -46.61 95.90 -53.97
C HIS A 450 -47.56 96.23 -52.81
N THR A 451 -47.54 97.47 -52.31
CA THR A 451 -48.38 97.92 -51.18
C THR A 451 -49.75 98.49 -51.58
N ALA A 452 -49.94 98.89 -52.84
CA ALA A 452 -51.19 99.49 -53.31
C ALA A 452 -52.38 98.51 -53.23
N THR A 453 -53.51 98.99 -52.68
CA THR A 453 -54.80 98.27 -52.63
C THR A 453 -55.40 98.06 -54.03
N ASP A 454 -55.23 99.03 -54.93
CA ASP A 454 -55.52 98.87 -56.36
C ASP A 454 -54.26 99.09 -57.21
N ARG A 455 -53.70 97.97 -57.67
CA ARG A 455 -52.46 97.92 -58.46
C ARG A 455 -52.57 98.59 -59.83
N SER A 456 -53.78 98.80 -60.36
CA SER A 456 -53.97 99.42 -61.68
C SER A 456 -53.53 100.89 -61.74
N THR A 457 -53.53 101.56 -60.58
CA THR A 457 -53.15 102.97 -60.44
C THR A 457 -51.65 103.19 -60.57
N VAL A 458 -50.83 102.29 -60.01
CA VAL A 458 -49.35 102.39 -59.99
C VAL A 458 -48.68 101.62 -61.14
N ALA A 459 -49.36 100.62 -61.72
CA ALA A 459 -48.77 99.74 -62.73
C ALA A 459 -48.18 100.47 -63.96
N ALA A 460 -48.80 101.57 -64.40
CA ALA A 460 -48.28 102.38 -65.50
C ALA A 460 -46.92 103.03 -65.14
N SER A 461 -46.77 103.48 -63.89
CA SER A 461 -45.52 104.03 -63.36
C SER A 461 -44.41 102.98 -63.32
N VAL A 462 -44.71 101.72 -62.98
CA VAL A 462 -43.72 100.61 -63.02
C VAL A 462 -43.19 100.39 -64.43
N LEU A 463 -44.08 100.36 -65.43
CA LEU A 463 -43.70 100.22 -66.83
C LEU A 463 -42.86 101.41 -67.30
N ASN A 464 -43.23 102.64 -66.92
CA ASN A 464 -42.48 103.85 -67.24
C ASN A 464 -41.07 103.83 -66.63
N ALA A 465 -40.95 103.52 -65.34
CA ALA A 465 -39.67 103.43 -64.65
C ALA A 465 -38.78 102.31 -65.24
N PHE A 466 -39.37 101.18 -65.66
CA PHE A 466 -38.64 100.11 -66.33
C PHE A 466 -38.17 100.51 -67.74
N ILE A 467 -38.97 101.27 -68.49
CA ILE A 467 -38.58 101.79 -69.80
C ILE A 467 -37.44 102.80 -69.64
N ALA A 468 -37.55 103.71 -68.69
CA ALA A 468 -36.51 104.71 -68.40
C ALA A 468 -35.19 104.02 -68.06
N LEU A 469 -35.21 103.06 -67.13
CA LEU A 469 -34.04 102.25 -66.81
C LEU A 469 -33.44 101.53 -68.04
N CYS A 470 -34.27 100.92 -68.88
CA CYS A 470 -33.80 100.24 -70.08
C CYS A 470 -33.17 101.21 -71.10
N ALA A 471 -33.63 102.45 -71.16
CA ALA A 471 -33.11 103.49 -72.04
C ALA A 471 -31.81 104.10 -71.48
N ASP A 472 -31.77 104.39 -70.18
CA ASP A 472 -30.67 105.09 -69.53
C ASP A 472 -29.46 104.16 -69.28
N SER A 473 -29.69 102.87 -69.11
CA SER A 473 -28.68 101.91 -68.65
C SER A 473 -28.48 100.70 -69.59
N THR A 474 -28.75 100.84 -70.90
CA THR A 474 -28.71 99.72 -71.86
C THR A 474 -27.39 98.93 -71.83
N ALA A 475 -26.25 99.61 -71.88
CA ALA A 475 -24.93 98.97 -71.88
C ALA A 475 -24.62 98.25 -70.54
N GLN A 476 -25.08 98.81 -69.42
CA GLN A 476 -24.89 98.20 -68.09
C GLN A 476 -25.76 96.93 -67.92
N ILE A 477 -26.99 96.95 -68.46
CA ILE A 477 -27.87 95.77 -68.47
C ILE A 477 -27.23 94.63 -69.27
N GLU A 478 -26.72 94.91 -70.47
CA GLU A 478 -26.06 93.88 -71.29
C GLU A 478 -24.80 93.33 -70.63
N ALA A 479 -23.96 94.21 -70.05
CA ALA A 479 -22.75 93.81 -69.34
C ALA A 479 -23.06 92.89 -68.15
N TYR A 480 -24.09 93.22 -67.36
CA TYR A 480 -24.55 92.41 -66.23
C TYR A 480 -25.08 91.04 -66.68
N LEU A 481 -25.92 90.98 -67.71
CA LEU A 481 -26.46 89.71 -68.21
C LEU A 481 -25.37 88.80 -68.78
N LEU A 482 -24.37 89.37 -69.48
CA LEU A 482 -23.19 88.63 -69.94
C LEU A 482 -22.31 88.15 -68.78
N ALA A 483 -22.24 88.88 -67.67
CA ALA A 483 -21.55 88.43 -66.46
C ALA A 483 -22.27 87.24 -65.81
N CYS A 484 -23.61 87.26 -65.73
CA CYS A 484 -24.40 86.12 -65.27
C CYS A 484 -24.21 84.88 -66.17
N GLU A 485 -24.20 85.05 -67.50
CA GLU A 485 -23.96 83.95 -68.43
C GLU A 485 -22.57 83.34 -68.30
N ARG A 486 -21.53 84.18 -68.16
CA ARG A 486 -20.15 83.71 -67.94
C ARG A 486 -20.03 82.92 -66.65
N LYS A 487 -20.54 83.47 -65.54
CA LYS A 487 -20.49 82.82 -64.23
C LYS A 487 -21.29 81.52 -64.21
N ARG A 488 -22.43 81.45 -64.91
CA ARG A 488 -23.21 80.21 -65.05
C ARG A 488 -22.39 79.11 -65.73
N ARG A 489 -21.70 79.42 -66.84
CA ARG A 489 -20.84 78.46 -67.55
C ARG A 489 -19.67 77.97 -66.69
N GLU A 490 -19.08 78.85 -65.87
CA GLU A 490 -18.02 78.45 -64.93
C GLU A 490 -18.52 77.43 -63.90
N VAL A 491 -19.71 77.65 -63.33
CA VAL A 491 -20.33 76.71 -62.37
C VAL A 491 -20.68 75.38 -63.03
N ASP A 492 -21.28 75.40 -64.23
CA ASP A 492 -21.62 74.18 -64.97
C ASP A 492 -20.34 73.36 -65.31
N GLN A 493 -19.23 74.02 -65.66
CA GLN A 493 -17.94 73.35 -65.89
C GLN A 493 -17.36 72.76 -64.60
N ALA A 494 -17.46 73.46 -63.47
CA ALA A 494 -17.02 72.97 -62.17
C ALA A 494 -17.84 71.74 -61.70
N GLU A 495 -19.15 71.71 -61.97
CA GLU A 495 -20.02 70.56 -61.67
C GLU A 495 -19.62 69.32 -62.48
N VAL A 496 -19.34 69.47 -63.77
CA VAL A 496 -18.87 68.35 -64.63
C VAL A 496 -17.54 67.79 -64.13
N GLN A 497 -16.61 68.67 -63.71
CA GLN A 497 -15.33 68.24 -63.14
C GLN A 497 -15.51 67.54 -61.78
N ALA A 498 -16.41 68.04 -60.93
CA ALA A 498 -16.74 67.40 -59.66
C ALA A 498 -17.37 66.01 -59.88
N ALA A 499 -18.25 65.84 -60.87
CA ALA A 499 -18.84 64.54 -61.22
C ALA A 499 -17.76 63.51 -61.59
N ARG A 500 -16.79 63.88 -62.46
CA ARG A 500 -15.66 63.01 -62.83
C ARG A 500 -14.79 62.61 -61.63
N LEU A 501 -14.55 63.53 -60.71
CA LEU A 501 -13.80 63.23 -59.48
C LEU A 501 -14.56 62.25 -58.58
N ASN A 502 -15.89 62.34 -58.51
CA ASN A 502 -16.70 61.40 -57.71
C ASN A 502 -16.66 59.98 -58.27
N GLU A 503 -16.76 59.80 -59.59
CA GLU A 503 -16.61 58.48 -60.22
C GLU A 503 -15.24 57.86 -59.89
N LEU A 504 -14.17 58.66 -59.94
CA LEU A 504 -12.83 58.22 -59.58
C LEU A 504 -12.73 57.85 -58.08
N ILE A 505 -13.36 58.63 -57.19
CA ILE A 505 -13.42 58.34 -55.76
C ILE A 505 -14.14 57.01 -55.50
N GLU A 506 -15.28 56.75 -56.15
CA GLU A 506 -16.01 55.48 -55.99
C GLU A 506 -15.16 54.28 -56.43
N HIS A 507 -14.48 54.39 -57.56
CA HIS A 507 -13.57 53.34 -58.02
C HIS A 507 -12.44 53.08 -57.01
N LEU A 508 -11.78 54.14 -56.52
CA LEU A 508 -10.68 54.00 -55.56
C LEU A 508 -11.16 53.48 -54.19
N LYS A 509 -12.37 53.83 -53.75
CA LYS A 509 -13.00 53.30 -52.52
C LYS A 509 -13.28 51.81 -52.63
N LYS A 510 -13.78 51.32 -53.77
CA LYS A 510 -13.98 49.89 -54.02
C LYS A 510 -12.66 49.11 -53.88
N VAL A 511 -11.55 49.67 -54.38
CA VAL A 511 -10.22 49.07 -54.22
C VAL A 511 -9.77 49.05 -52.75
N ASP A 512 -9.96 50.14 -51.98
CA ASP A 512 -9.63 50.16 -50.54
C ASP A 512 -10.48 49.18 -49.71
N GLU A 513 -11.75 48.98 -50.06
CA GLU A 513 -12.62 47.98 -49.43
C GLU A 513 -12.15 46.55 -49.71
N SER A 514 -11.80 46.24 -50.97
CA SER A 514 -11.21 44.94 -51.32
C SER A 514 -9.89 44.70 -50.58
N LEU A 515 -9.05 45.73 -50.43
CA LEU A 515 -7.80 45.63 -49.66
C LEU A 515 -8.05 45.38 -48.18
N LYS A 516 -9.04 46.03 -47.55
CA LYS A 516 -9.43 45.75 -46.16
C LYS A 516 -9.83 44.29 -45.96
N ARG A 517 -10.66 43.74 -46.86
CA ARG A 517 -11.06 42.32 -46.81
C ARG A 517 -9.85 41.39 -46.87
N GLN A 518 -8.88 41.69 -47.76
CA GLN A 518 -7.66 40.90 -47.87
C GLN A 518 -6.77 40.99 -46.63
N PHE A 519 -6.67 42.16 -45.98
CA PHE A 519 -5.95 42.29 -44.72
C PHE A 519 -6.59 41.50 -43.58
N ASP A 520 -7.93 41.44 -43.52
CA ASP A 520 -8.63 40.63 -42.53
C ASP A 520 -8.37 39.14 -42.74
N ILE A 521 -8.44 38.67 -44.00
CA ILE A 521 -8.13 37.28 -44.37
C ILE A 521 -6.66 36.96 -44.01
N LYS A 522 -5.72 37.83 -44.38
CA LYS A 522 -4.30 37.70 -44.03
C LYS A 522 -4.09 37.58 -42.52
N THR A 523 -4.71 38.48 -41.75
CA THR A 523 -4.55 38.51 -40.29
C THR A 523 -5.11 37.24 -39.64
N ARG A 524 -6.27 36.75 -40.10
CA ARG A 524 -6.85 35.49 -39.64
C ARG A 524 -5.97 34.28 -39.98
N ALA A 525 -5.46 34.20 -41.21
CA ALA A 525 -4.57 33.12 -41.62
C ALA A 525 -3.26 33.12 -40.82
N GLU A 526 -2.68 34.28 -40.51
CA GLU A 526 -1.48 34.40 -39.67
C GLU A 526 -1.71 33.96 -38.22
N THR A 527 -2.84 34.34 -37.61
CA THR A 527 -3.15 33.96 -36.23
C THR A 527 -3.44 32.46 -36.12
N GLU A 528 -4.23 31.90 -37.05
CA GLU A 528 -4.53 30.47 -37.11
C GLU A 528 -3.27 29.64 -37.38
N PHE A 529 -2.39 30.10 -38.27
CA PHE A 529 -1.08 29.46 -38.52
C PHE A 529 -0.21 29.44 -37.24
N LYS A 530 -0.10 30.57 -36.53
CA LYS A 530 0.65 30.64 -35.26
C LYS A 530 0.06 29.71 -34.20
N ASN A 531 -1.26 29.69 -34.05
CA ASN A 531 -1.96 28.81 -33.11
C ASN A 531 -1.73 27.33 -33.43
N ALA A 532 -1.86 26.93 -34.70
CA ALA A 532 -1.57 25.57 -35.15
C ALA A 532 -0.10 25.19 -34.90
N ASN A 533 0.84 26.12 -35.10
CA ASN A 533 2.26 25.87 -34.87
C ASN A 533 2.61 25.70 -33.38
N ASN A 534 2.02 26.51 -32.49
CA ASN A 534 2.19 26.36 -31.05
C ASN A 534 1.62 25.03 -30.55
N ARG A 535 0.43 24.63 -31.04
CA ARG A 535 -0.15 23.31 -30.75
C ARG A 535 0.75 22.17 -31.23
N MET A 536 1.36 22.30 -32.42
CA MET A 536 2.31 21.31 -32.93
C MET A 536 3.52 21.12 -32.00
N LEU A 537 4.10 22.22 -31.48
CA LEU A 537 5.21 22.15 -30.53
C LEU A 537 4.82 21.45 -29.23
N ALA A 538 3.62 21.73 -28.71
CA ALA A 538 3.10 21.07 -27.52
C ALA A 538 2.92 19.55 -27.74
N LEU A 539 2.38 19.13 -28.89
CA LEU A 539 2.25 17.69 -29.21
C LEU A 539 3.61 16.99 -29.37
N MET A 540 4.64 17.67 -29.88
CA MET A 540 5.99 17.12 -29.96
C MET A 540 6.57 16.86 -28.55
N GLY A 541 6.37 17.78 -27.60
CA GLY A 541 6.76 17.58 -26.20
C GLY A 541 6.00 16.43 -25.53
N GLN A 542 4.69 16.32 -25.76
CA GLN A 542 3.89 15.21 -25.23
C GLN A 542 4.33 13.85 -25.79
N ARG A 543 4.65 13.78 -27.10
CA ARG A 543 5.16 12.56 -27.73
C ARG A 543 6.47 12.08 -27.10
N THR A 544 7.40 12.99 -26.79
CA THR A 544 8.68 12.61 -26.16
C THR A 544 8.50 12.03 -24.76
N VAL A 545 7.56 12.58 -23.97
CA VAL A 545 7.25 12.06 -22.64
C VAL A 545 6.62 10.67 -22.71
N LEU A 546 5.59 10.50 -23.55
CA LEU A 546 4.92 9.20 -23.72
C LEU A 546 5.86 8.11 -24.26
N LEU A 547 6.82 8.46 -25.11
CA LEU A 547 7.83 7.48 -25.57
C LEU A 547 8.71 7.00 -24.41
N ASN A 548 9.19 7.91 -23.56
CA ASN A 548 9.97 7.52 -22.38
C ASN A 548 9.13 6.67 -21.42
N ASP A 549 7.90 7.10 -21.12
CA ASP A 549 6.97 6.34 -20.27
C ASP A 549 6.66 4.96 -20.85
N SER A 550 6.56 4.82 -22.18
CA SER A 550 6.33 3.52 -22.84
C SER A 550 7.49 2.55 -22.66
N VAL A 551 8.74 3.04 -22.69
CA VAL A 551 9.94 2.23 -22.46
C VAL A 551 9.99 1.79 -21.00
N ASP A 552 9.74 2.70 -20.07
CA ASP A 552 9.69 2.39 -18.64
C ASP A 552 8.56 1.41 -18.32
N ASN A 553 7.39 1.55 -18.94
CA ASN A 553 6.27 0.62 -18.80
C ASN A 553 6.61 -0.77 -19.38
N SER A 554 7.33 -0.82 -20.50
CA SER A 554 7.80 -2.09 -21.08
C SER A 554 8.76 -2.80 -20.15
N HIS A 555 9.78 -2.10 -19.63
CA HIS A 555 10.73 -2.64 -18.67
C HIS A 555 10.04 -3.10 -17.37
N PHE A 556 9.11 -2.30 -16.85
CA PHE A 556 8.33 -2.67 -15.67
C PHE A 556 7.48 -3.93 -15.91
N ASN A 557 6.76 -3.99 -17.03
CA ASN A 557 5.94 -5.14 -17.38
C ASN A 557 6.78 -6.40 -17.63
N GLN A 558 8.00 -6.26 -18.16
CA GLN A 558 8.94 -7.36 -18.29
C GLN A 558 9.42 -7.83 -16.92
N LEU A 559 9.80 -6.92 -16.02
CA LEU A 559 10.14 -7.25 -14.64
C LEU A 559 9.01 -7.99 -13.93
N LEU A 560 7.74 -7.61 -14.13
CA LEU A 560 6.61 -8.34 -13.55
C LEU A 560 6.49 -9.77 -14.06
N LYS A 561 6.74 -10.01 -15.36
CA LYS A 561 6.78 -11.37 -15.93
C LYS A 561 7.94 -12.17 -15.35
N ASP A 562 9.12 -11.56 -15.25
CA ASP A 562 10.30 -12.18 -14.67
C ASP A 562 10.06 -12.51 -13.19
N LEU A 563 9.34 -11.65 -12.45
CA LEU A 563 8.92 -11.91 -11.07
C LEU A 563 7.96 -13.10 -10.95
N GLU A 564 7.01 -13.28 -11.86
CA GLU A 564 6.14 -14.47 -11.86
C GLU A 564 6.94 -15.76 -12.10
N VAL A 565 7.91 -15.73 -13.03
CA VAL A 565 8.78 -16.87 -13.32
C VAL A 565 9.68 -17.17 -12.12
N GLU A 566 10.36 -16.16 -11.58
CA GLU A 566 11.27 -16.33 -10.45
C GLU A 566 10.54 -16.62 -9.13
N TYR A 567 9.27 -16.26 -9.00
CA TYR A 567 8.44 -16.69 -7.88
C TYR A 567 8.27 -18.22 -7.89
N ARG A 568 8.06 -18.82 -9.07
CA ARG A 568 8.02 -20.28 -9.21
C ARG A 568 9.38 -20.89 -8.87
N THR A 569 10.47 -20.31 -9.36
CA THR A 569 11.84 -20.77 -9.04
C THR A 569 12.12 -20.71 -7.54
N LEU A 570 11.85 -19.57 -6.90
CA LEU A 570 12.06 -19.36 -5.47
C LEU A 570 11.22 -20.33 -4.61
N TYR A 571 9.97 -20.56 -4.99
CA TYR A 571 9.10 -21.52 -4.31
C TYR A 571 9.66 -22.95 -4.43
N GLY A 572 10.13 -23.34 -5.62
CA GLY A 572 10.80 -24.62 -5.85
C GLY A 572 12.10 -24.75 -5.04
N ASP A 573 12.97 -23.74 -5.09
CA ASP A 573 14.23 -23.71 -4.33
C ASP A 573 13.99 -23.85 -2.83
N LEU A 574 12.93 -23.23 -2.29
CA LEU A 574 12.55 -23.35 -0.87
C LEU A 574 12.07 -24.76 -0.51
N LEU A 575 11.27 -25.40 -1.37
CA LEU A 575 10.81 -26.78 -1.18
C LEU A 575 11.99 -27.75 -1.26
N ASP A 576 12.85 -27.61 -2.26
CA ASP A 576 14.04 -28.43 -2.41
C ASP A 576 14.98 -28.24 -1.22
N TYR A 577 15.13 -27.01 -0.71
CA TYR A 577 15.91 -26.75 0.49
C TYR A 577 15.34 -27.46 1.72
N LYS A 578 14.02 -27.43 1.93
CA LYS A 578 13.36 -28.18 3.01
C LYS A 578 13.61 -29.68 2.86
N LEU A 579 13.38 -30.24 1.67
CA LEU A 579 13.54 -31.66 1.40
C LEU A 579 14.99 -32.12 1.54
N GLU A 580 15.96 -31.30 1.13
CA GLU A 580 17.39 -31.54 1.34
C GLU A 580 17.74 -31.61 2.84
N LEU A 581 17.18 -30.70 3.66
CA LEU A 581 17.36 -30.74 5.11
C LEU A 581 16.73 -32.00 5.72
N GLU A 582 15.50 -32.35 5.35
CA GLU A 582 14.83 -33.57 5.83
C GLU A 582 15.61 -34.83 5.42
N LYS A 583 16.00 -34.92 4.15
CA LYS A 583 16.83 -36.02 3.62
C LYS A 583 18.15 -36.15 4.36
N ALA A 584 18.85 -35.04 4.60
CA ALA A 584 20.11 -35.04 5.34
C ALA A 584 19.94 -35.55 6.77
N ARG A 585 18.78 -35.35 7.40
CA ARG A 585 18.48 -35.85 8.75
C ARG A 585 18.13 -37.33 8.74
N ILE A 586 17.23 -37.77 7.86
CA ILE A 586 16.74 -39.16 7.82
C ILE A 586 17.73 -40.18 7.26
N THR A 587 18.60 -39.81 6.32
CA THR A 587 19.43 -40.81 5.62
C THR A 587 20.35 -41.55 6.60
N GLY A 588 20.22 -42.86 6.73
CA GLY A 588 21.09 -43.70 7.57
C GLY A 588 20.68 -43.80 9.04
N ILE A 589 19.48 -43.33 9.41
CA ILE A 589 18.94 -43.50 10.77
C ILE A 589 17.90 -44.63 10.86
N GLU A 590 17.44 -45.16 9.72
CA GLU A 590 16.35 -46.13 9.57
C GLU A 590 16.53 -47.35 10.48
N ALA A 591 17.68 -48.04 10.34
CA ALA A 591 17.98 -49.26 11.08
C ALA A 591 18.06 -49.00 12.60
N LYS A 592 18.72 -47.91 13.00
CA LYS A 592 18.87 -47.57 14.42
C LYS A 592 17.56 -47.08 15.05
N ALA A 593 16.74 -46.35 14.30
CA ALA A 593 15.41 -45.95 14.77
C ALA A 593 14.52 -47.16 15.01
N ALA A 594 14.55 -48.17 14.13
CA ALA A 594 13.83 -49.42 14.35
C ALA A 594 14.37 -50.20 15.56
N GLU A 595 15.69 -50.22 15.78
CA GLU A 595 16.31 -50.85 16.94
C GLU A 595 15.91 -50.16 18.27
N TYR A 596 15.97 -48.83 18.32
CA TYR A 596 15.53 -48.07 19.50
C TYR A 596 14.04 -48.26 19.78
N TYR A 597 13.21 -48.31 18.74
CA TYR A 597 11.78 -48.57 18.90
C TYR A 597 11.52 -49.94 19.53
N ARG A 598 12.16 -50.99 19.01
CA ARG A 598 12.07 -52.35 19.58
C ARG A 598 12.59 -52.41 21.01
N ALA A 599 13.67 -51.69 21.32
CA ALA A 599 14.21 -51.66 22.68
C ALA A 599 13.25 -51.00 23.67
N ILE A 600 12.58 -49.91 23.28
CA ILE A 600 11.58 -49.23 24.13
C ILE A 600 10.33 -50.09 24.33
N ASN A 601 9.90 -50.78 23.26
CA ASN A 601 8.69 -51.61 23.23
C ASN A 601 9.01 -53.10 23.47
N ASN A 602 10.13 -53.38 24.13
CA ASN A 602 10.50 -54.74 24.50
C ASN A 602 9.42 -55.27 25.46
N HIS A 603 8.92 -56.47 25.20
CA HIS A 603 7.78 -57.13 25.87
C HIS A 603 6.36 -56.81 25.35
N ASP A 604 6.22 -56.01 24.28
CA ASP A 604 4.94 -55.87 23.58
C ASP A 604 4.61 -57.11 22.74
N ASP A 605 3.32 -57.31 22.45
CA ASP A 605 2.87 -58.45 21.66
C ASP A 605 3.49 -58.44 20.25
N ASP A 606 3.76 -59.62 19.69
CA ASP A 606 4.46 -59.78 18.40
C ASP A 606 3.83 -58.98 17.24
N HIS A 607 2.52 -58.72 17.29
CA HIS A 607 1.78 -57.98 16.26
C HIS A 607 1.99 -56.46 16.30
N GLU A 608 2.53 -55.91 17.40
CA GLU A 608 2.86 -54.49 17.55
C GLU A 608 4.35 -54.19 17.29
N GLN A 609 5.14 -55.24 17.05
CA GLN A 609 6.56 -55.16 16.76
C GLN A 609 6.84 -54.74 15.31
N ILE A 610 7.84 -53.86 15.17
CA ILE A 610 8.30 -53.35 13.87
C ILE A 610 9.67 -53.95 13.56
N GLU A 611 9.79 -54.54 12.37
CA GLU A 611 11.05 -55.13 11.88
C GLU A 611 11.93 -54.08 11.22
N THR A 612 11.38 -53.28 10.31
CA THR A 612 12.13 -52.22 9.62
C THR A 612 11.32 -50.94 9.46
N LEU A 613 12.03 -49.82 9.37
CA LEU A 613 11.47 -48.48 9.23
C LEU A 613 12.09 -47.81 8.00
N ASN A 614 11.27 -47.26 7.11
CA ASN A 614 11.70 -46.57 5.90
C ASN A 614 11.03 -45.21 5.78
N PHE A 615 11.73 -44.24 5.17
CA PHE A 615 11.17 -42.93 4.85
C PHE A 615 10.85 -42.84 3.35
N GLU A 616 9.57 -42.73 3.01
CA GLU A 616 9.10 -42.63 1.63
C GLU A 616 8.85 -41.17 1.24
N LYS A 617 9.46 -40.71 0.14
CA LYS A 617 9.24 -39.36 -0.39
C LYS A 617 7.91 -39.27 -1.16
N LEU A 618 7.00 -38.42 -0.71
CA LEU A 618 5.73 -38.11 -1.35
C LEU A 618 5.71 -36.64 -1.75
N SER A 619 5.91 -36.36 -3.05
CA SER A 619 5.94 -35.02 -3.66
C SER A 619 6.75 -33.98 -2.85
N GLU A 620 6.09 -33.29 -1.92
CA GLU A 620 6.57 -32.16 -1.10
C GLU A 620 6.88 -32.54 0.37
N SER A 621 6.84 -33.82 0.72
CA SER A 621 7.04 -34.32 2.09
C SER A 621 7.58 -35.75 2.15
N TYR A 622 7.90 -36.23 3.35
CA TYR A 622 8.25 -37.63 3.61
C TYR A 622 7.25 -38.26 4.58
N ARG A 623 6.90 -39.53 4.35
CA ARG A 623 6.10 -40.37 5.26
C ARG A 623 6.95 -41.49 5.84
N ILE A 624 6.56 -41.96 7.02
CA ILE A 624 7.22 -43.08 7.71
C ILE A 624 6.45 -44.36 7.40
N LYS A 625 7.11 -45.28 6.71
CA LYS A 625 6.60 -46.62 6.43
C LYS A 625 7.28 -47.62 7.35
N ILE A 626 6.50 -48.55 7.88
CA ILE A 626 6.97 -49.59 8.80
C ILE A 626 6.67 -50.94 8.17
N ASN A 627 7.58 -51.89 8.33
CA ASN A 627 7.32 -53.30 8.04
C ASN A 627 7.09 -54.03 9.36
N ASN A 628 5.94 -54.68 9.47
CA ASN A 628 5.67 -55.59 10.58
C ASN A 628 6.42 -56.90 10.38
N VAL A 629 6.50 -57.70 11.46
CA VAL A 629 7.09 -59.04 11.46
C VAL A 629 6.43 -59.97 10.42
N ASP A 630 5.15 -59.73 10.09
CA ASP A 630 4.41 -60.45 9.05
C ASP A 630 4.77 -60.04 7.60
N GLY A 631 5.71 -59.11 7.42
CA GLY A 631 6.19 -58.62 6.11
C GLY A 631 5.28 -57.60 5.42
N SER A 632 4.24 -57.09 6.09
CA SER A 632 3.35 -56.05 5.55
C SER A 632 3.95 -54.65 5.67
N LEU A 633 3.92 -53.88 4.57
CA LEU A 633 4.37 -52.48 4.53
C LEU A 633 3.18 -51.54 4.83
N LEU A 634 3.25 -50.84 5.96
CA LEU A 634 2.16 -50.02 6.49
C LEU A 634 2.60 -48.57 6.73
N ASP A 635 1.64 -47.65 6.72
CA ASP A 635 1.89 -46.27 7.16
C ASP A 635 1.84 -46.22 8.70
N ALA A 636 2.92 -45.74 9.32
CA ALA A 636 3.03 -45.73 10.78
C ALA A 636 1.88 -44.96 11.45
N PHE A 637 1.44 -43.85 10.84
CA PHE A 637 0.38 -42.99 11.38
C PHE A 637 -1.02 -43.59 11.24
N ALA A 638 -1.19 -44.54 10.33
CA ALA A 638 -2.49 -45.19 10.12
C ALA A 638 -2.70 -46.39 11.06
N VAL A 639 -1.63 -46.96 11.62
CA VAL A 639 -1.67 -48.26 12.31
C VAL A 639 -1.23 -48.17 13.77
N LEU A 640 -0.24 -47.33 14.10
CA LEU A 640 0.28 -47.24 15.47
C LEU A 640 -0.62 -46.40 16.38
N SER A 641 -0.74 -46.81 17.65
CA SER A 641 -1.42 -46.02 18.68
C SER A 641 -0.61 -44.76 19.05
N GLU A 642 -1.23 -43.83 19.78
CA GLU A 642 -0.56 -42.59 20.19
C GLU A 642 0.71 -42.86 21.04
N GLY A 643 0.66 -43.83 21.95
CA GLY A 643 1.81 -44.26 22.76
C GLY A 643 2.97 -44.75 21.90
N HIS A 644 2.68 -45.61 20.92
CA HIS A 644 3.67 -46.13 19.98
C HIS A 644 4.22 -45.05 19.04
N LEU A 645 3.40 -44.09 18.61
CA LEU A 645 3.89 -42.94 17.83
C LEU A 645 4.85 -42.06 18.66
N ARG A 646 4.60 -41.88 19.97
CA ARG A 646 5.54 -41.15 20.84
C ARG A 646 6.85 -41.92 21.03
N ALA A 647 6.80 -43.25 21.21
CA ALA A 647 7.98 -44.11 21.27
C ALA A 647 8.77 -44.08 19.95
N LEU A 648 8.08 -44.09 18.80
CA LEU A 648 8.66 -43.96 17.48
C LEU A 648 9.35 -42.60 17.28
N GLY A 649 8.69 -41.51 17.66
CA GLY A 649 9.26 -40.17 17.61
C GLY A 649 10.54 -40.06 18.46
N LEU A 650 10.53 -40.62 19.67
CA LEU A 650 11.72 -40.68 20.51
C LEU A 650 12.84 -41.49 19.84
N SER A 651 12.53 -42.65 19.29
CA SER A 651 13.48 -43.54 18.62
C SER A 651 14.19 -42.88 17.43
N ILE A 652 13.44 -42.15 16.61
CA ILE A 652 13.99 -41.39 15.48
C ILE A 652 14.91 -40.28 15.96
N LEU A 653 14.56 -39.58 17.05
CA LEU A 653 15.41 -38.52 17.62
C LEU A 653 16.71 -39.08 18.22
N LEU A 654 16.65 -40.25 18.87
CA LEU A 654 17.83 -40.94 19.40
C LEU A 654 18.76 -41.42 18.27
N ALA A 655 18.22 -42.03 17.22
CA ALA A 655 18.99 -42.46 16.05
C ALA A 655 19.65 -41.27 15.34
N MET A 656 18.95 -40.14 15.24
CA MET A 656 19.50 -38.89 14.74
C MET A 656 20.62 -38.35 15.64
N ALA A 657 20.48 -38.43 16.96
CA ALA A 657 21.53 -38.01 17.88
C ALA A 657 22.79 -38.86 17.74
N GLU A 658 22.65 -40.18 17.63
CA GLU A 658 23.75 -41.13 17.44
C GLU A 658 24.49 -40.88 16.11
N LYS A 659 23.76 -40.75 15.00
CA LYS A 659 24.33 -40.45 13.69
C LYS A 659 25.20 -39.19 13.70
N ASN A 660 24.79 -38.16 14.45
CA ASN A 660 25.53 -36.90 14.55
C ASN A 660 26.49 -36.86 15.75
N ASN A 661 26.61 -37.95 16.50
CA ASN A 661 27.48 -38.11 17.66
C ASN A 661 27.33 -36.97 18.67
N PHE A 662 26.10 -36.65 19.09
CA PHE A 662 25.86 -35.58 20.04
C PHE A 662 26.46 -35.91 21.42
N PRO A 663 27.29 -35.03 22.02
CA PRO A 663 27.91 -35.31 23.31
C PRO A 663 26.96 -35.18 24.50
N LEU A 664 25.76 -34.63 24.28
CA LEU A 664 24.74 -34.34 25.28
C LEU A 664 23.34 -34.48 24.70
N ILE A 665 22.40 -35.01 25.48
CA ILE A 665 20.95 -34.92 25.22
C ILE A 665 20.23 -34.40 26.47
N VAL A 666 19.31 -33.45 26.30
CA VAL A 666 18.43 -32.90 27.32
C VAL A 666 17.00 -33.39 27.08
N PHE A 667 16.46 -34.15 28.02
CA PHE A 667 15.08 -34.67 28.00
C PHE A 667 14.21 -33.81 28.92
N ASP A 668 13.34 -32.98 28.35
CA ASP A 668 12.38 -32.17 29.09
C ASP A 668 11.04 -32.90 29.24
N ASP A 669 10.87 -33.58 30.38
CA ASP A 669 9.65 -34.31 30.77
C ASP A 669 9.19 -35.38 29.75
N VAL A 670 10.11 -35.85 28.90
CA VAL A 670 9.85 -36.75 27.75
C VAL A 670 9.27 -38.10 28.17
N VAL A 671 9.80 -38.67 29.24
CA VAL A 671 9.42 -39.99 29.75
C VAL A 671 7.93 -40.04 30.08
N ASN A 672 7.35 -38.92 30.52
CA ASN A 672 5.95 -38.84 30.89
C ASN A 672 5.01 -38.78 29.68
N ALA A 673 5.55 -38.60 28.48
CA ALA A 673 4.80 -38.78 27.24
C ALA A 673 4.60 -40.27 26.89
N ILE A 674 5.41 -41.17 27.45
CA ILE A 674 5.41 -42.60 27.13
C ILE A 674 4.67 -43.37 28.21
N ASP A 675 3.98 -44.44 27.80
CA ASP A 675 3.19 -45.29 28.70
C ASP A 675 4.07 -45.96 29.77
N THR A 676 3.49 -46.16 30.94
CA THR A 676 4.21 -46.55 32.17
C THR A 676 5.00 -47.84 32.00
N ASP A 677 4.47 -48.79 31.23
CA ASP A 677 5.05 -50.12 31.03
C ASP A 677 6.35 -50.08 30.21
N HIS A 678 6.46 -49.13 29.26
CA HIS A 678 7.68 -48.96 28.46
C HIS A 678 8.75 -48.10 29.16
N ARG A 679 8.41 -47.40 30.27
CA ARG A 679 9.35 -46.50 30.95
C ARG A 679 10.57 -47.21 31.53
N SER A 680 10.42 -48.45 32.02
CA SER A 680 11.55 -49.27 32.48
C SER A 680 12.54 -49.53 31.35
N ASN A 681 12.04 -49.88 30.17
CA ASN A 681 12.85 -50.18 28.99
C ASN A 681 13.66 -48.95 28.55
N ILE A 682 13.13 -47.73 28.72
CA ILE A 682 13.88 -46.49 28.47
C ILE A 682 15.07 -46.36 29.42
N ILE A 683 14.91 -46.71 30.71
CA ILE A 683 16.02 -46.68 31.65
C ILE A 683 17.10 -47.67 31.22
N ASP A 684 16.70 -48.90 30.90
CA ASP A 684 17.64 -49.92 30.42
C ASP A 684 18.38 -49.46 29.17
N LEU A 685 17.66 -48.84 28.22
CA LEU A 685 18.25 -48.27 27.02
C LEU A 685 19.29 -47.19 27.34
N PHE A 686 19.02 -46.32 28.32
CA PHE A 686 19.96 -45.26 28.71
C PHE A 686 21.29 -45.79 29.27
N PHE A 687 21.31 -46.95 29.91
CA PHE A 687 22.51 -47.53 30.51
C PHE A 687 23.18 -48.60 29.63
N ASN A 688 22.40 -49.35 28.85
CA ASN A 688 22.91 -50.49 28.07
C ASN A 688 23.34 -50.12 26.65
N ASP A 689 22.69 -49.14 26.01
CA ASP A 689 23.02 -48.78 24.63
C ASP A 689 24.44 -48.22 24.52
N THR A 690 25.12 -48.58 23.42
CA THR A 690 26.54 -48.30 23.24
C THR A 690 26.88 -46.82 23.12
N TYR A 691 25.97 -46.03 22.54
CA TYR A 691 26.09 -44.58 22.36
C TYR A 691 25.56 -43.85 23.60
N LEU A 692 24.35 -44.17 24.05
CA LEU A 692 23.68 -43.46 25.14
C LEU A 692 24.43 -43.57 26.47
N ARG A 693 25.11 -44.69 26.75
CA ARG A 693 25.94 -44.86 27.96
C ARG A 693 27.20 -43.97 28.00
N ARG A 694 27.61 -43.39 26.87
CA ARG A 694 28.86 -42.62 26.73
C ARG A 694 28.65 -41.11 26.67
N ILE A 695 27.42 -40.66 26.49
CA ILE A 695 27.08 -39.24 26.36
C ILE A 695 26.53 -38.69 27.68
N GLN A 696 26.57 -37.37 27.80
CA GLN A 696 25.90 -36.69 28.90
C GLN A 696 24.38 -36.67 28.67
N MET A 697 23.60 -36.87 29.72
CA MET A 697 22.15 -36.81 29.69
C MET A 697 21.68 -35.92 30.83
N VAL A 698 20.73 -35.03 30.52
CA VAL A 698 19.99 -34.22 31.50
C VAL A 698 18.53 -34.59 31.37
N VAL A 699 18.00 -35.34 32.33
CA VAL A 699 16.64 -35.88 32.31
C VAL A 699 15.81 -35.19 33.38
N THR A 700 14.72 -34.53 32.98
CA THR A 700 13.73 -34.01 33.94
C THR A 700 12.49 -34.91 33.94
N THR A 701 11.92 -35.14 35.13
CA THR A 701 10.69 -35.92 35.28
C THR A 701 9.87 -35.49 36.48
N HIS A 702 8.54 -35.62 36.40
CA HIS A 702 7.65 -35.56 37.57
C HIS A 702 7.23 -36.93 38.11
N ASP A 703 7.60 -38.01 37.42
CA ASP A 703 7.36 -39.38 37.88
C ASP A 703 8.41 -39.76 38.93
N ARG A 704 7.95 -39.89 40.17
CA ARG A 704 8.79 -40.28 41.30
C ARG A 704 9.29 -41.71 41.16
N LEU A 705 8.45 -42.63 40.66
CA LEU A 705 8.82 -44.03 40.51
C LEU A 705 9.91 -44.18 39.44
N PHE A 706 9.76 -43.50 38.31
CA PHE A 706 10.80 -43.46 37.28
C PHE A 706 12.11 -42.90 37.83
N TRP A 707 12.06 -41.77 38.55
CA TRP A 707 13.25 -41.19 39.15
C TRP A 707 13.92 -42.13 40.16
N GLU A 708 13.14 -42.78 41.02
CA GLU A 708 13.65 -43.75 41.99
C GLU A 708 14.30 -44.95 41.28
N ARG A 709 13.65 -45.54 40.28
CA ARG A 709 14.20 -46.65 39.47
C ARG A 709 15.49 -46.26 38.74
N PHE A 710 15.52 -45.07 38.14
CA PHE A 710 16.72 -44.55 37.48
C PHE A 710 17.88 -44.43 38.47
N CYS A 711 17.64 -43.89 39.67
CA CYS A 711 18.68 -43.78 40.69
C CYS A 711 19.19 -45.16 41.11
N ILE A 712 18.30 -46.14 41.31
CA ILE A 712 18.67 -47.51 41.68
C ILE A 712 19.58 -48.14 40.62
N ILE A 713 19.20 -48.03 39.34
CA ILE A 713 19.99 -48.57 38.24
C ILE A 713 21.31 -47.82 38.11
N ALA A 714 21.31 -46.49 38.25
CA ALA A 714 22.52 -45.66 38.20
C ALA A 714 23.52 -46.02 39.31
N ASP A 715 23.04 -46.28 40.53
CA ASP A 715 23.86 -46.68 41.68
C ASP A 715 24.46 -48.08 41.51
N ARG A 716 23.73 -48.98 40.83
CA ARG A 716 24.15 -50.37 40.55
C ARG A 716 25.04 -50.50 39.33
N HIS A 717 25.01 -49.52 38.42
CA HIS A 717 25.77 -49.57 37.19
C HIS A 717 27.28 -49.37 37.45
N PRO A 718 28.19 -49.97 36.66
CA PRO A 718 29.65 -49.77 36.80
C PRO A 718 30.12 -48.31 36.71
N GLN A 719 29.26 -47.38 36.26
CA GLN A 719 29.52 -45.94 36.18
C GLN A 719 28.80 -45.15 37.29
N CYS A 720 28.60 -45.77 38.45
CA CYS A 720 27.88 -45.17 39.59
C CYS A 720 28.53 -43.89 40.14
N ASP A 721 29.79 -43.61 39.82
CA ASP A 721 30.50 -42.37 40.16
C ASP A 721 30.22 -41.21 39.17
N GLN A 722 29.57 -41.49 38.03
CA GLN A 722 29.36 -40.56 36.92
C GLN A 722 27.89 -40.17 36.72
N HIS A 723 27.10 -40.22 37.80
CA HIS A 723 25.74 -39.72 37.81
C HIS A 723 25.51 -38.63 38.87
N ALA A 724 24.48 -37.82 38.70
CA ALA A 724 24.00 -36.86 39.68
C ALA A 724 22.46 -36.88 39.71
N ASN A 725 21.91 -36.86 40.93
CA ASN A 725 20.47 -36.88 41.16
C ASN A 725 20.09 -35.63 41.96
N HIS A 726 19.13 -34.87 41.45
CA HIS A 726 18.68 -33.64 42.08
C HIS A 726 17.16 -33.62 42.22
N VAL A 727 16.69 -33.00 43.29
CA VAL A 727 15.27 -32.68 43.49
C VAL A 727 15.11 -31.17 43.42
N LEU A 728 14.20 -30.72 42.56
CA LEU A 728 13.85 -29.30 42.43
C LEU A 728 12.61 -29.02 43.27
N SER A 729 12.67 -27.96 44.09
CA SER A 729 11.53 -27.49 44.87
C SER A 729 11.34 -25.99 44.65
N TYR A 730 10.10 -25.56 44.49
CA TYR A 730 9.75 -24.15 44.30
C TYR A 730 9.44 -23.49 45.63
N THR A 731 10.17 -22.43 45.98
CA THR A 731 9.93 -21.60 47.16
C THR A 731 9.44 -20.21 46.77
N ASN A 732 8.96 -19.43 47.75
CA ASN A 732 8.61 -18.03 47.58
C ASN A 732 9.77 -17.17 46.99
N LYS A 733 11.02 -17.56 47.27
CA LYS A 733 12.23 -16.92 46.73
C LYS A 733 12.78 -17.55 45.45
N GLY A 734 12.17 -18.65 44.98
CA GLY A 734 12.51 -19.32 43.71
C GLY A 734 12.88 -20.79 43.85
N ILE A 735 13.34 -21.38 42.75
CA ILE A 735 13.72 -22.79 42.67
C ILE A 735 14.98 -23.04 43.51
N VAL A 736 14.86 -23.98 44.44
CA VAL A 736 15.96 -24.57 45.19
C VAL A 736 16.27 -25.93 44.59
N VAL A 737 17.55 -26.19 44.35
CA VAL A 737 18.06 -27.47 43.86
C VAL A 737 18.67 -28.19 45.04
N ILE A 738 18.18 -29.38 45.35
CA ILE A 738 18.67 -30.20 46.45
C ILE A 738 19.38 -31.39 45.84
N ASP A 739 20.67 -31.53 46.14
CA ASP A 739 21.45 -32.71 45.78
C ASP A 739 20.91 -33.89 46.59
N HIS A 740 20.33 -34.85 45.87
CA HIS A 740 19.84 -36.07 46.48
C HIS A 740 20.87 -37.15 46.22
N ALA A 741 21.52 -37.63 47.28
CA ALA A 741 22.47 -38.71 47.09
C ALA A 741 21.72 -40.01 46.75
N GLY A 742 22.25 -40.73 45.76
CA GLY A 742 21.82 -42.08 45.44
C GLY A 742 21.94 -43.03 46.63
N GLY A 743 21.18 -44.11 46.58
CA GLY A 743 21.19 -45.20 47.56
C GLY A 743 20.14 -45.06 48.67
N PHE A 744 19.42 -46.16 48.94
CA PHE A 744 18.46 -46.23 50.05
C PHE A 744 19.11 -45.95 51.41
N GLN A 745 20.39 -46.28 51.58
CA GLN A 745 21.08 -46.06 52.84
C GLN A 745 21.12 -44.58 53.25
N LYS A 746 21.52 -43.69 52.33
CA LYS A 746 21.57 -42.26 52.60
C LYS A 746 20.17 -41.66 52.70
N LYS A 747 19.20 -42.17 51.93
CA LYS A 747 17.78 -41.79 52.04
C LYS A 747 17.20 -42.07 53.42
N VAL A 748 17.49 -43.24 53.99
CA VAL A 748 17.08 -43.60 55.35
C VAL A 748 17.72 -42.66 56.38
N HIS A 749 19.03 -42.42 56.31
CA HIS A 749 19.70 -41.50 57.23
C HIS A 749 19.19 -40.05 57.13
N MET A 750 18.94 -39.56 55.92
CA MET A 750 18.38 -38.21 55.72
C MET A 750 16.97 -38.10 56.30
N ALA A 751 16.10 -39.08 56.04
CA ALA A 751 14.76 -39.12 56.62
C ALA A 751 14.82 -39.16 58.15
N LEU A 752 15.71 -39.96 58.73
CA LEU A 752 15.93 -40.00 60.18
C LEU A 752 16.47 -38.69 60.76
N SER A 753 17.32 -37.96 60.01
CA SER A 753 17.88 -36.69 60.45
C SER A 753 16.85 -35.57 60.60
N VAL A 754 15.73 -35.68 59.87
CA VAL A 754 14.58 -34.77 59.99
C VAL A 754 13.40 -35.39 60.74
N PHE A 755 13.64 -36.51 61.45
CA PHE A 755 12.65 -37.26 62.22
C PHE A 755 11.45 -37.80 61.40
N ASP A 756 11.62 -37.96 60.08
CA ASP A 756 10.62 -38.59 59.20
C ASP A 756 10.76 -40.11 59.23
N VAL A 757 10.23 -40.71 60.29
CA VAL A 757 10.26 -42.15 60.56
C VAL A 757 9.53 -42.94 59.46
N ARG A 758 8.43 -42.40 58.92
CA ARG A 758 7.60 -43.09 57.92
C ARG A 758 8.35 -43.24 56.60
N GLN A 759 8.95 -42.15 56.13
CA GLN A 759 9.70 -42.15 54.88
C GLN A 759 10.98 -43.00 55.01
N ALA A 760 11.63 -43.01 56.17
CA ALA A 760 12.77 -43.88 56.47
C ALA A 760 12.38 -45.38 56.39
N LEU A 761 11.25 -45.77 56.97
CA LEU A 761 10.75 -47.16 56.89
C LEU A 761 10.39 -47.59 55.47
N LEU A 762 9.76 -46.70 54.69
CA LEU A 762 9.46 -47.00 53.28
C LEU A 762 10.74 -47.28 52.49
N TYR A 763 11.79 -46.48 52.69
CA TYR A 763 13.08 -46.71 52.03
C TYR A 763 13.76 -48.00 52.49
N CYS A 764 13.69 -48.34 53.79
CA CYS A 764 14.16 -49.63 54.29
C CYS A 764 13.44 -50.80 53.61
N ARG A 765 12.11 -50.72 53.43
CA ARG A 765 11.33 -51.74 52.74
C ARG A 765 11.77 -51.90 51.29
N ILE A 766 11.74 -50.84 50.49
CA ILE A 766 12.07 -50.92 49.06
C ILE A 766 13.50 -51.45 48.87
N TRP A 767 14.43 -51.07 49.74
CA TRP A 767 15.79 -51.62 49.74
C TRP A 767 15.81 -53.13 49.94
N PHE A 768 15.12 -53.62 50.98
CA PHE A 768 15.00 -55.04 51.28
C PHE A 768 14.35 -55.82 50.13
N GLU A 769 13.24 -55.34 49.58
CA GLU A 769 12.53 -55.99 48.47
C GLU A 769 13.42 -56.09 47.22
N SER A 770 14.07 -54.99 46.86
CA SER A 770 14.95 -54.91 45.68
C SER A 770 16.16 -55.81 45.81
N MET A 771 16.70 -55.95 47.02
CA MET A 771 17.86 -56.78 47.35
C MET A 771 17.51 -58.28 47.28
N VAL A 772 16.36 -58.68 47.85
CA VAL A 772 15.91 -60.08 47.81
C VAL A 772 15.60 -60.51 46.38
N LEU A 773 14.90 -59.68 45.61
CA LEU A 773 14.59 -59.99 44.21
C LEU A 773 15.86 -60.14 43.37
N GLU A 774 16.83 -59.24 43.55
CA GLU A 774 18.14 -59.33 42.89
C GLU A 774 18.85 -60.65 43.22
N PHE A 775 18.87 -61.04 44.50
CA PHE A 775 19.48 -62.31 44.92
C PHE A 775 18.78 -63.51 44.27
N CYS A 776 17.44 -63.52 44.25
CA CYS A 776 16.67 -64.59 43.63
C CYS A 776 16.93 -64.70 42.12
N ILE A 777 17.06 -63.57 41.42
CA ILE A 777 17.36 -63.53 39.98
C ILE A 777 18.78 -64.06 39.72
N GLU A 778 19.77 -63.59 40.46
CA GLU A 778 21.18 -63.97 40.25
C GLU A 778 21.45 -65.44 40.58
N ASN A 779 20.73 -66.01 41.54
CA ASN A 779 20.87 -67.40 41.95
C ASN A 779 19.84 -68.34 41.29
N GLY A 780 19.06 -67.86 40.32
CA GLY A 780 18.10 -68.68 39.56
C GLY A 780 17.03 -69.35 40.42
N VAL A 781 16.59 -68.69 41.49
CA VAL A 781 15.66 -69.28 42.48
C VAL A 781 14.28 -69.50 41.85
N GLN A 782 13.85 -70.76 41.79
CA GLN A 782 12.56 -71.15 41.22
C GLN A 782 11.42 -71.02 42.23
N VAL A 783 10.26 -70.58 41.76
CA VAL A 783 9.05 -70.42 42.60
C VAL A 783 7.92 -71.27 42.06
N THR A 784 7.25 -72.01 42.94
CA THR A 784 6.04 -72.77 42.61
C THR A 784 4.81 -72.03 43.14
N ALA A 785 3.80 -71.85 42.29
CA ALA A 785 2.57 -71.14 42.65
C ALA A 785 1.36 -72.08 42.66
N ASN A 786 0.47 -71.90 43.63
CA ASN A 786 -0.81 -72.62 43.72
C ASN A 786 -1.96 -71.68 43.35
N PHE A 787 -2.84 -72.14 42.44
CA PHE A 787 -4.01 -71.37 42.03
C PHE A 787 -5.11 -71.39 43.11
N ASN A 788 -5.68 -70.24 43.45
CA ASN A 788 -6.77 -70.11 44.41
C ASN A 788 -7.97 -69.33 43.86
N LYS A 789 -9.16 -69.48 44.48
CA LYS A 789 -10.41 -68.84 44.02
C LYS A 789 -10.37 -67.30 44.02
N SER A 790 -9.49 -66.67 44.81
CA SER A 790 -9.36 -65.20 44.86
C SER A 790 -8.55 -64.62 43.69
N GLN A 791 -7.76 -65.44 42.98
CA GLN A 791 -7.03 -65.03 41.77
C GLN A 791 -7.91 -64.90 40.52
N LEU A 792 -9.14 -65.43 40.53
CA LEU A 792 -10.10 -65.33 39.41
C LEU A 792 -10.48 -63.88 39.01
N LYS A 793 -10.20 -62.90 39.87
CA LYS A 793 -10.50 -61.47 39.64
C LYS A 793 -9.26 -60.61 39.34
N LYS A 794 -8.06 -61.22 39.26
CA LYS A 794 -6.80 -60.51 38.97
C LYS A 794 -6.39 -60.73 37.52
N SER A 795 -5.77 -59.72 36.91
CA SER A 795 -5.23 -59.77 35.54
C SER A 795 -4.02 -60.71 35.40
N MET A 796 -3.33 -61.02 36.50
CA MET A 796 -2.17 -61.91 36.54
C MET A 796 -2.44 -63.10 37.47
N TYR A 797 -2.45 -64.31 36.93
CA TYR A 797 -2.73 -65.54 37.69
C TYR A 797 -1.54 -66.03 38.52
N LEU A 798 -0.31 -65.73 38.09
CA LEU A 798 0.94 -66.09 38.75
C LEU A 798 1.49 -64.88 39.51
N GLN A 799 0.89 -64.55 40.65
CA GLN A 799 1.45 -63.54 41.56
C GLN A 799 1.92 -64.24 42.84
N VAL A 800 3.24 -64.29 43.05
CA VAL A 800 3.87 -64.76 44.28
C VAL A 800 3.64 -63.70 45.35
N SER A 801 3.16 -64.07 46.54
CA SER A 801 3.03 -63.09 47.62
C SER A 801 4.42 -62.62 48.06
N LEU A 802 4.55 -61.35 48.47
CA LEU A 802 5.80 -60.82 49.01
C LEU A 802 6.35 -61.72 50.13
N GLU A 803 5.48 -62.33 50.96
CA GLU A 803 5.92 -63.29 51.98
C GLU A 803 6.53 -64.56 51.45
N HIS A 804 5.97 -65.07 50.36
CA HIS A 804 6.53 -66.25 49.75
C HIS A 804 7.86 -65.90 49.08
N THR A 805 7.96 -64.74 48.41
CA THR A 805 9.20 -64.26 47.80
C THR A 805 10.34 -64.11 48.80
N PHE A 806 10.09 -63.56 49.99
CA PHE A 806 11.16 -63.38 50.98
C PHE A 806 11.56 -64.70 51.66
N LYS A 807 10.63 -65.66 51.81
CA LYS A 807 10.96 -67.01 52.31
C LYS A 807 11.89 -67.78 51.39
N LEU A 808 11.94 -67.46 50.09
CA LEU A 808 12.83 -68.12 49.14
C LEU A 808 14.31 -67.95 49.47
N VAL A 809 14.64 -66.90 50.21
CA VAL A 809 16.02 -66.59 50.58
C VAL A 809 16.43 -67.26 51.89
N GLU A 810 15.48 -67.65 52.75
CA GLU A 810 15.74 -68.29 54.06
C GLU A 810 16.74 -69.47 53.96
N PRO A 811 16.65 -70.40 52.99
CA PRO A 811 17.60 -71.52 52.88
C PRO A 811 19.04 -71.13 52.59
N PHE A 812 19.28 -69.93 52.03
CA PHE A 812 20.62 -69.46 51.64
C PHE A 812 21.34 -68.72 52.78
N ILE A 813 20.60 -68.33 53.83
CA ILE A 813 21.10 -67.57 54.98
C ILE A 813 20.78 -68.23 56.32
N ASP A 814 20.37 -69.50 56.28
CA ASP A 814 19.92 -70.26 57.45
C ASP A 814 21.03 -70.51 58.47
N TYR A 815 22.29 -70.20 58.13
CA TYR A 815 23.43 -70.22 59.05
C TYR A 815 23.39 -69.08 60.08
N ASP A 816 22.70 -67.97 59.76
CA ASP A 816 22.43 -66.88 60.68
C ASP A 816 21.15 -66.11 60.27
N LEU A 817 20.01 -66.51 60.84
CA LEU A 817 18.71 -65.87 60.60
C LEU A 817 18.44 -64.66 61.51
N SER A 818 19.41 -64.21 62.33
CA SER A 818 19.16 -63.18 63.34
C SER A 818 18.65 -61.87 62.73
N TYR A 819 19.31 -61.36 61.70
CA TYR A 819 18.93 -60.13 61.01
C TYR A 819 17.67 -60.31 60.15
N PHE A 820 17.56 -61.44 59.45
CA PHE A 820 16.40 -61.74 58.62
C PHE A 820 15.11 -61.85 59.45
N ASN A 821 15.14 -62.58 60.58
CA ASN A 821 14.00 -62.68 61.50
C ASN A 821 13.67 -61.35 62.16
N PHE A 822 14.69 -60.54 62.47
CA PHE A 822 14.47 -59.19 62.99
C PHE A 822 13.70 -58.32 61.98
N ILE A 823 14.14 -58.28 60.72
CA ILE A 823 13.47 -57.56 59.63
C ILE A 823 12.04 -58.08 59.41
N LYS A 824 11.88 -59.40 59.35
CA LYS A 824 10.60 -60.08 59.17
C LYS A 824 9.57 -59.70 60.25
N ASN A 825 10.00 -59.55 61.49
CA ASN A 825 9.10 -59.20 62.60
C ASN A 825 8.80 -57.70 62.69
N ASP A 826 9.72 -56.82 62.26
CA ASP A 826 9.62 -55.37 62.47
C ASP A 826 9.20 -54.54 61.25
N LEU A 827 9.68 -54.87 60.04
CA LEU A 827 9.30 -54.20 58.79
C LEU A 827 8.02 -54.80 58.19
N VAL A 828 7.80 -56.09 58.41
CA VAL A 828 6.89 -56.90 57.59
C VAL A 828 5.75 -57.48 58.43
N ASN A 829 4.87 -56.61 58.90
CA ASN A 829 3.57 -57.02 59.40
C ASN A 829 2.66 -57.27 58.17
N TRP A 830 2.63 -58.51 57.71
CA TRP A 830 2.30 -58.89 56.33
C TRP A 830 0.92 -58.47 55.77
N GLY A 831 -0.06 -58.16 56.62
CA GLY A 831 -1.40 -57.77 56.17
C GLY A 831 -1.61 -56.27 55.91
N GLY A 832 -0.75 -55.38 56.43
CA GLY A 832 -1.05 -53.93 56.50
C GLY A 832 -0.49 -53.07 55.36
N GLN A 833 0.26 -53.66 54.42
CA GLN A 833 1.14 -52.93 53.52
C GLN A 833 0.95 -53.23 52.02
N ASN A 834 -0.06 -54.04 51.68
CA ASN A 834 -0.41 -54.37 50.31
C ASN A 834 -1.39 -53.32 49.75
N GLN A 835 -0.86 -52.19 49.26
CA GLN A 835 -1.60 -51.23 48.45
C GLN A 835 -0.80 -50.97 47.15
N GLU A 836 -0.66 -52.00 46.31
CA GLU A 836 0.02 -51.89 45.01
C GLU A 836 -0.82 -51.17 43.93
N HIS A 837 -2.08 -50.87 44.22
CA HIS A 837 -2.94 -50.13 43.31
C HIS A 837 -3.76 -49.13 44.11
N HIS A 838 -3.40 -47.84 43.99
CA HIS A 838 -4.26 -46.67 43.91
C HIS A 838 -3.41 -45.42 44.21
N ALA A 839 -3.77 -44.31 43.56
CA ALA A 839 -3.13 -43.00 43.72
C ALA A 839 -2.91 -42.64 45.19
N PHE A 840 -1.84 -41.89 45.46
CA PHE A 840 -1.56 -41.24 46.74
C PHE A 840 -2.84 -40.66 47.36
N ASP A 841 -3.41 -41.36 48.34
CA ASP A 841 -4.51 -40.86 49.16
C ASP A 841 -3.91 -40.34 50.47
N GLU A 842 -3.79 -39.01 50.56
CA GLU A 842 -3.22 -38.28 51.69
C GLU A 842 -4.06 -38.45 52.99
N GLU A 843 -5.27 -39.00 52.91
CA GLU A 843 -6.14 -39.23 54.08
C GLU A 843 -5.92 -40.58 54.79
N SER A 844 -5.00 -41.44 54.32
CA SER A 844 -4.65 -42.72 54.98
C SER A 844 -3.71 -42.53 56.20
N LEU A 845 -4.23 -41.81 57.20
CA LEU A 845 -3.60 -41.52 58.50
C LEU A 845 -3.71 -42.70 59.47
N ASN A 846 -3.25 -43.91 59.13
CA ASN A 846 -3.24 -45.00 60.13
C ASN A 846 -2.30 -46.17 59.82
N PHE A 847 -1.03 -45.95 59.45
CA PHE A 847 -0.04 -47.04 59.58
C PHE A 847 1.36 -46.52 59.96
N VAL A 848 1.80 -46.99 61.13
CA VAL A 848 3.13 -46.86 61.78
C VAL A 848 3.47 -45.48 62.38
N HIS A 849 2.88 -45.18 63.53
CA HIS A 849 3.34 -44.13 64.48
C HIS A 849 4.03 -44.71 65.74
N SER A 850 4.34 -46.02 65.76
CA SER A 850 4.85 -46.70 66.96
C SER A 850 6.36 -46.91 67.01
N LYS A 851 7.12 -46.50 65.98
CA LYS A 851 8.58 -46.70 65.91
C LYS A 851 9.34 -45.39 66.09
N THR A 852 10.42 -45.43 66.85
CA THR A 852 11.36 -44.33 67.09
C THR A 852 12.47 -44.32 66.04
N SER A 853 13.14 -43.18 65.84
CA SER A 853 14.29 -43.09 64.93
C SER A 853 15.42 -44.09 65.28
N GLY A 854 15.56 -44.43 66.56
CA GLY A 854 16.49 -45.45 67.03
C GLY A 854 16.07 -46.88 66.65
N GLU A 855 14.78 -47.20 66.68
CA GLU A 855 14.26 -48.48 66.18
C GLU A 855 14.44 -48.63 64.68
N VAL A 856 14.15 -47.59 63.91
CA VAL A 856 14.37 -47.61 62.44
C VAL A 856 15.85 -47.70 62.10
N SER A 857 16.75 -47.12 62.91
CA SER A 857 18.20 -47.29 62.72
C SER A 857 18.63 -48.74 62.92
N ARG A 858 18.05 -49.47 63.88
CA ARG A 858 18.30 -50.90 64.08
C ARG A 858 17.81 -51.75 62.90
N ILE A 859 16.64 -51.39 62.36
CA ILE A 859 16.10 -52.01 61.14
C ILE A 859 17.02 -51.78 59.95
N TYR A 860 17.51 -50.54 59.79
CA TYR A 860 18.50 -50.19 58.77
C TYR A 860 19.77 -51.02 58.89
N ASP A 861 20.33 -51.14 60.09
CA ASP A 861 21.53 -51.95 60.33
C ASP A 861 21.28 -53.42 60.01
N ALA A 862 20.11 -53.96 60.37
CA ALA A 862 19.75 -55.34 60.04
C ALA A 862 19.69 -55.58 58.53
N ILE A 863 19.09 -54.65 57.74
CA ILE A 863 19.07 -54.77 56.27
C ILE A 863 20.48 -54.70 55.70
N ARG A 864 21.32 -53.79 56.22
CA ARG A 864 22.72 -53.64 55.81
C ARG A 864 23.52 -54.92 56.00
N PHE A 865 23.38 -55.57 57.16
CA PHE A 865 24.04 -56.85 57.42
C PHE A 865 23.45 -57.99 56.61
N LEU A 866 22.12 -58.03 56.42
CA LEU A 866 21.49 -59.01 55.54
C LEU A 866 22.00 -58.90 54.09
N GLU A 867 22.20 -57.68 53.59
CA GLU A 867 22.81 -57.47 52.27
C GLU A 867 24.20 -58.08 52.16
N CYS A 868 24.99 -58.00 53.25
CA CYS A 868 26.30 -58.65 53.33
C CYS A 868 26.18 -60.18 53.34
N GLN A 869 25.13 -60.75 53.95
CA GLN A 869 24.87 -62.19 53.96
C GLN A 869 24.49 -62.72 52.57
N LEU A 870 23.72 -61.94 51.80
CA LEU A 870 23.24 -62.34 50.47
C LEU A 870 24.29 -62.16 49.38
N PHE A 871 25.12 -61.12 49.47
CA PHE A 871 26.06 -60.75 48.41
C PHE A 871 27.51 -60.73 48.91
N MET A 872 27.95 -61.80 49.58
CA MET A 872 29.26 -61.86 50.27
C MET A 872 30.44 -61.47 49.37
N ASP A 873 30.60 -62.09 48.20
CA ASP A 873 31.76 -61.85 47.32
C ASP A 873 31.78 -60.42 46.76
N LYS A 874 30.63 -59.98 46.23
CA LYS A 874 30.47 -58.61 45.69
C LYS A 874 30.70 -57.56 46.77
N LYS A 875 30.19 -57.77 47.99
CA LYS A 875 30.35 -56.83 49.11
C LYS A 875 31.75 -56.86 49.70
N LYS A 876 32.45 -57.99 49.68
CA LYS A 876 33.85 -58.07 50.08
C LYS A 876 34.74 -57.26 49.14
N GLU A 877 34.65 -57.52 47.83
CA GLU A 877 35.47 -56.83 46.83
C GLU A 877 35.19 -55.31 46.81
N SER A 878 33.91 -54.92 46.81
CA SER A 878 33.52 -53.50 46.83
C SER A 878 33.86 -52.82 48.16
N GLY A 879 33.68 -53.51 49.28
CA GLY A 879 33.99 -53.02 50.63
C GLY A 879 35.49 -52.78 50.83
N GLU A 880 36.35 -53.70 50.38
CA GLU A 880 37.81 -53.54 50.45
C GLU A 880 38.30 -52.36 49.61
N ARG A 881 37.80 -52.23 48.37
CA ARG A 881 38.10 -51.08 47.49
C ARG A 881 37.65 -49.77 48.11
N TYR A 882 36.43 -49.72 48.64
CA TYR A 882 35.87 -48.51 49.20
C TYR A 882 36.55 -48.12 50.53
N LEU A 883 36.89 -49.09 51.37
CA LEU A 883 37.68 -48.86 52.58
C LEU A 883 39.05 -48.24 52.24
N ALA A 884 39.72 -48.72 51.19
CA ALA A 884 40.98 -48.13 50.72
C ALA A 884 40.80 -46.66 50.29
N GLU A 885 39.76 -46.34 49.53
CA GLU A 885 39.46 -44.98 49.08
C GLU A 885 39.10 -44.04 50.25
N VAL A 886 38.28 -44.51 51.19
CA VAL A 886 37.90 -43.74 52.38
C VAL A 886 39.14 -43.48 53.24
N ASN A 887 40.01 -44.47 53.44
CA ASN A 887 41.26 -44.29 54.18
C ASN A 887 42.18 -43.28 53.50
N GLU A 888 42.29 -43.28 52.17
CA GLU A 888 43.05 -42.26 51.44
C GLU A 888 42.45 -40.86 51.64
N LYS A 889 41.12 -40.73 51.65
CA LYS A 889 40.41 -39.47 51.93
C LYS A 889 40.59 -39.01 53.38
N VAL A 890 40.58 -39.92 54.36
CA VAL A 890 40.86 -39.63 55.78
C VAL A 890 42.29 -39.09 55.92
N GLU A 891 43.27 -39.74 55.29
CA GLU A 891 44.67 -39.30 55.32
C GLU A 891 44.87 -37.92 54.66
N LYS A 892 44.26 -37.68 53.49
CA LYS A 892 44.24 -36.35 52.87
C LYS A 892 43.55 -35.32 53.75
N GLY A 893 42.45 -35.69 54.39
CA GLY A 893 41.70 -34.85 55.33
C GLY A 893 42.53 -34.45 56.54
N ARG A 894 43.24 -35.40 57.17
CA ARG A 894 44.16 -35.17 58.29
C ARG A 894 45.29 -34.21 57.90
N ARG A 895 45.92 -34.42 56.75
CA ARG A 895 46.97 -33.51 56.22
C ARG A 895 46.43 -32.10 55.98
N LYS A 896 45.21 -31.99 55.44
CA LYS A 896 44.56 -30.71 55.17
C LYS A 896 44.19 -29.98 56.46
N LEU A 897 43.77 -30.71 57.50
CA LEU A 897 43.46 -30.16 58.81
C LEU A 897 44.68 -29.50 59.47
N ALA A 898 45.86 -30.12 59.34
CA ALA A 898 47.12 -29.53 59.80
C ALA A 898 47.48 -28.22 59.07
N GLY A 899 47.12 -28.09 57.79
CA GLY A 899 47.31 -26.86 57.00
C GLY A 899 46.27 -25.77 57.27
N LEU A 900 45.15 -26.09 57.94
CA LEU A 900 44.03 -25.19 58.22
C LEU A 900 44.08 -24.52 59.60
N ALA A 901 45.18 -24.68 60.35
CA ALA A 901 45.35 -24.11 61.69
C ALA A 901 45.16 -22.58 61.77
N ARG A 902 45.30 -21.86 60.63
CA ARG A 902 45.09 -20.41 60.51
C ARG A 902 43.75 -20.00 59.87
N ALA A 903 42.90 -20.95 59.50
CA ALA A 903 41.58 -20.68 58.93
C ALA A 903 40.56 -20.29 60.02
N PRO A 904 39.45 -19.60 59.69
CA PRO A 904 38.38 -19.30 60.64
C PRO A 904 37.84 -20.54 61.37
N GLU A 905 37.44 -20.40 62.64
CA GLU A 905 37.01 -21.54 63.47
C GLU A 905 35.86 -22.35 62.87
N GLU A 906 34.94 -21.70 62.17
CA GLU A 906 33.80 -22.35 61.50
C GLU A 906 34.27 -23.34 60.42
N VAL A 907 35.27 -22.94 59.63
CA VAL A 907 35.88 -23.76 58.57
C VAL A 907 36.68 -24.92 59.17
N GLN A 908 37.35 -24.70 60.31
CA GLN A 908 38.04 -25.77 61.03
C GLN A 908 37.04 -26.80 61.59
N LYS A 909 35.94 -26.34 62.20
CA LYS A 909 34.88 -27.19 62.74
C LYS A 909 34.18 -28.02 61.65
N GLU A 910 33.89 -27.41 60.50
CA GLU A 910 33.29 -28.12 59.36
C GLU A 910 34.22 -29.21 58.82
N HIS A 911 35.50 -28.90 58.62
CA HIS A 911 36.48 -29.90 58.19
C HIS A 911 36.73 -31.00 59.23
N GLN A 912 36.71 -30.68 60.52
CA GLN A 912 36.78 -31.68 61.59
C GLN A 912 35.54 -32.58 61.63
N ALA A 913 34.35 -32.03 61.43
CA ALA A 913 33.11 -32.80 61.36
C ALA A 913 33.11 -33.75 60.14
N GLY A 914 33.55 -33.26 58.97
CA GLY A 914 33.71 -34.08 57.77
C GLY A 914 34.74 -35.19 57.94
N LEU A 915 35.87 -34.92 58.62
CA LEU A 915 36.88 -35.93 58.92
C LEU A 915 36.34 -37.01 59.87
N LYS A 916 35.65 -36.62 60.95
CA LYS A 916 35.02 -37.57 61.89
C LYS A 916 33.98 -38.46 61.20
N ALA A 917 33.21 -37.91 60.26
CA ALA A 917 32.25 -38.70 59.48
C ALA A 917 32.93 -39.75 58.59
N LEU A 918 34.05 -39.40 57.95
CA LEU A 918 34.86 -40.34 57.17
C LEU A 918 35.50 -41.43 58.04
N GLU A 919 36.03 -41.07 59.21
CA GLU A 919 36.58 -42.04 60.17
C GLU A 919 35.51 -43.00 60.70
N LYS A 920 34.31 -42.49 61.00
CA LYS A 920 33.16 -43.33 61.36
C LYS A 920 32.79 -44.30 60.24
N ARG A 921 32.77 -43.83 58.98
CA ARG A 921 32.45 -44.68 57.83
C ARG A 921 33.50 -45.77 57.59
N ALA A 922 34.79 -45.46 57.78
CA ALA A 922 35.86 -46.46 57.70
C ALA A 922 35.67 -47.56 58.75
N LEU A 923 35.25 -47.19 59.97
CA LEU A 923 34.95 -48.15 61.04
C LEU A 923 33.75 -49.04 60.68
N GLU A 924 32.66 -48.46 60.18
CA GLU A 924 31.48 -49.20 59.73
C GLU A 924 31.81 -50.23 58.64
N LEU A 925 32.61 -49.84 57.63
CA LEU A 925 33.07 -50.73 56.55
C LEU A 925 33.97 -51.85 57.08
N THR A 926 34.83 -51.55 58.05
CA THR A 926 35.67 -52.57 58.69
C THR A 926 34.81 -53.60 59.41
N HIS A 927 33.74 -53.17 60.10
CA HIS A 927 32.78 -54.07 60.73
C HIS A 927 32.00 -54.91 59.71
N GLU A 928 31.62 -54.36 58.55
CA GLU A 928 30.97 -55.11 57.47
C GLU A 928 31.90 -56.21 56.93
N LEU A 929 33.15 -55.88 56.63
CA LEU A 929 34.14 -56.84 56.12
C LEU A 929 34.41 -57.97 57.12
N GLN A 930 34.57 -57.64 58.40
CA GLN A 930 34.71 -58.64 59.47
C GLN A 930 33.47 -59.53 59.61
N PHE A 931 32.28 -58.96 59.40
CA PHE A 931 31.05 -59.74 59.42
C PHE A 931 30.97 -60.68 58.21
N ILE A 932 31.30 -60.20 57.00
CA ILE A 932 31.36 -61.03 55.79
C ILE A 932 32.35 -62.19 55.97
N GLU A 933 33.53 -61.95 56.56
CA GLU A 933 34.49 -63.02 56.86
C GLU A 933 33.90 -64.09 57.79
N ARG A 934 33.11 -63.70 58.80
CA ARG A 934 32.40 -64.66 59.66
C ARG A 934 31.34 -65.44 58.88
N CYS A 935 30.57 -64.79 58.01
CA CYS A 935 29.57 -65.45 57.17
C CYS A 935 30.22 -66.51 56.26
N VAL A 936 31.34 -66.17 55.61
CA VAL A 936 32.09 -67.08 54.74
C VAL A 936 32.60 -68.30 55.52
N VAL A 937 33.12 -68.10 56.75
CA VAL A 937 33.55 -69.21 57.60
C VAL A 937 32.38 -70.10 58.01
N SER A 938 31.26 -69.51 58.46
CA SER A 938 30.05 -70.26 58.85
C SER A 938 29.47 -71.08 57.69
N MET A 939 29.47 -70.55 56.46
CA MET A 939 29.03 -71.29 55.28
C MET A 939 29.97 -72.43 54.93
N ALA A 940 31.30 -72.19 54.97
CA ALA A 940 32.31 -73.23 54.72
C ALA A 940 32.27 -74.37 55.76
N ASP A 941 32.00 -74.05 57.03
CA ASP A 941 31.83 -75.07 58.08
C ASP A 941 30.56 -75.91 57.86
N ARG A 942 29.53 -75.34 57.23
CA ARG A 942 28.28 -76.03 56.88
C ARG A 942 28.38 -76.89 55.62
N GLU A 943 29.11 -76.41 54.62
CA GLU A 943 29.53 -77.22 53.46
C GLU A 943 30.24 -78.50 53.93
N ARG A 944 31.11 -78.39 54.95
CA ARG A 944 31.78 -79.54 55.56
C ARG A 944 30.86 -80.43 56.39
N ALA A 945 29.75 -79.91 56.90
CA ALA A 945 28.73 -80.65 57.67
C ALA A 945 27.68 -81.36 56.78
N GLY A 946 27.64 -81.08 55.47
CA GLY A 946 26.75 -81.74 54.52
C GLY A 946 25.28 -81.27 54.59
N GLU A 947 25.02 -80.08 55.13
CA GLU A 947 23.67 -79.56 55.40
C GLU A 947 23.11 -78.62 54.31
N LEU A 948 23.70 -78.58 53.10
CA LEU A 948 23.21 -77.71 52.04
C LEU A 948 21.95 -78.28 51.35
N PRO A 949 21.03 -77.41 50.86
CA PRO A 949 20.04 -77.82 49.87
C PRO A 949 20.76 -78.37 48.63
N ALA A 950 20.26 -79.47 48.07
CA ALA A 950 20.85 -80.15 46.93
C ALA A 950 21.13 -79.18 45.76
N GLU A 951 22.32 -79.32 45.15
CA GLU A 951 22.70 -78.62 43.92
C GLU A 951 21.60 -78.75 42.86
N LEU A 952 21.15 -77.61 42.34
CA LEU A 952 20.29 -77.57 41.15
C LEU A 952 21.11 -78.01 39.92
N PRO A 953 20.51 -78.75 38.98
CA PRO A 953 21.21 -79.23 37.78
C PRO A 953 21.68 -78.06 36.91
N PRO A 954 22.77 -78.22 36.13
CA PRO A 954 23.28 -77.17 35.28
C PRO A 954 22.26 -76.80 34.21
N ALA A 955 22.18 -75.49 33.92
CA ALA A 955 21.29 -74.86 32.96
C ALA A 955 21.44 -75.40 31.53
#